data_AF-A0A7C4LKX0-F1
#
_entry.id   AF-A0A7C4LKX0-F1
#
_cell.length_a   1.000
_cell.length_b   1.000
_cell.length_c   1.000
_cell.angle_alpha   90.00
_cell.angle_beta   90.00
_cell.angle_gamma   90.00
#
_symmetry.space_group_name_H-M   'P 1'
#
loop_
_entity.id
_entity.type
_entity.pdbx_description
1 polymer ?
#
loop_
_entity_poly.entity_id
_entity_poly.type
_entity_poly.pdbx_seq_one_letter_code
_entity_poly.pdbx_strand_id
1 'polypeptide(L)'
;MRRAVWVTGWWFATVALSQAGASDLRFVVHVVDEAAEHNAAAAIDVNRDGRLDIVSGQWWYDLASGERHKVREIEIIRGRYDDYSNLPLDINGDGRLDLVSANYRSGKLYWIEQPPDPMATWTAHVIAAPGPMETARLVDLNRDGQLDVLPNGRDWAAWWEFSGRDGGVQWLRHELPKELAGHGIGAGDVNGDGLIDVVGPRGWAEAPPDPVTGTWRWHADFTLHRDSTIPILVADIDSDGDADLVWSRAHHTGIFWLEQQPRGEKRWWTKHVIDTSWSQCHTLALADLDGDGRTEILAGKRWLAHEGKDAGEWDPLVICAYTFLPESRTFRRQILSSGGNASWDLDPKVVDLDGDGDLDLLCPGRGGLCWLENVTTSATAKAATTRDAFRDDLHQQAAEYPDHRRLMVVNSDGRLVPITAPREWGTRRGHVRANMQLVMGLLPDPARRVPLDVQISHEERAEGYLRRKISFAVEPGDRIPAWLLLPAGFSAAQPAALPAMLCLHQTTGIGKDEPAGLGGLSNLHYAHELAQRGFVCLVPDYPSFGEYPYDFKTQGAHYASGSMKAIWNNLRAVDVLESLPAVDPDRIGVIGHSLGGHNALFTAVFDLRLNAVVSSCGFTPFHDYFGGKLAGWTSDRYMPRIREVYGNDPNRVPFDFYEILAALAPRGFFSNSPTKDGNFDVEGVRKAFVEARQIYHLLQVPEDRLQLEIPDAGHDFPPEVRAKAYRWLETMLK
;
A
#
# COMPACT_ATOMS: atom_id res chain seq x y z
N MET A 1 69.33 33.56 33.95
CA MET A 1 68.73 34.44 32.91
C MET A 1 68.49 33.56 31.69
N ARG A 2 67.33 33.44 31.01
CA ARG A 2 65.95 33.92 31.14
C ARG A 2 65.06 32.83 30.50
N ARG A 3 63.80 32.71 30.96
CA ARG A 3 62.72 31.84 30.46
C ARG A 3 62.17 32.33 29.10
N ALA A 4 61.65 31.41 28.30
CA ALA A 4 60.56 31.58 27.30
C ALA A 4 59.97 30.17 27.08
N VAL A 5 58.78 29.81 27.61
CA VAL A 5 57.41 30.04 27.11
C VAL A 5 57.23 29.66 25.63
N TRP A 6 56.58 28.53 25.38
CA TRP A 6 55.91 28.23 24.10
C TRP A 6 54.47 27.81 24.35
N VAL A 7 53.60 28.39 23.54
CA VAL A 7 52.15 28.38 23.58
C VAL A 7 51.60 27.17 22.82
N THR A 8 50.50 26.64 23.33
CA THR A 8 49.64 25.57 22.81
C THR A 8 48.98 25.91 21.48
N GLY A 9 48.89 24.93 20.57
CA GLY A 9 47.97 24.93 19.43
C GLY A 9 47.53 23.51 19.11
N TRP A 10 46.32 23.14 19.54
CA TRP A 10 45.64 21.91 19.12
C TRP A 10 44.86 22.22 17.85
N TRP A 11 45.18 21.52 16.76
CA TRP A 11 44.37 21.52 15.54
C TRP A 11 43.25 20.49 15.71
N PHE A 12 42.03 20.95 15.94
CA PHE A 12 40.84 20.14 15.69
C PHE A 12 40.66 20.03 14.17
N ALA A 13 40.96 18.86 13.60
CA ALA A 13 40.45 18.50 12.30
C ALA A 13 38.93 18.30 12.45
N THR A 14 38.16 19.28 12.01
CA THR A 14 36.73 19.13 11.78
C THR A 14 36.58 18.20 10.58
N VAL A 15 36.29 16.92 10.84
CA VAL A 15 35.71 16.05 9.82
C VAL A 15 34.34 16.64 9.53
N ALA A 16 34.22 17.33 8.40
CA ALA A 16 32.92 17.63 7.85
C ALA A 16 32.29 16.29 7.46
N LEU A 17 31.36 15.80 8.29
CA LEU A 17 30.37 14.82 7.86
C LEU A 17 29.63 15.47 6.69
N SER A 18 29.99 15.11 5.47
CA SER A 18 29.08 15.31 4.35
C SER A 18 27.87 14.45 4.66
N GLN A 19 26.71 15.07 4.90
CA GLN A 19 25.44 14.38 4.75
C GLN A 19 25.40 13.88 3.30
N ALA A 20 25.74 12.60 3.09
CA ALA A 20 25.37 11.93 1.87
C ALA A 20 23.84 11.94 1.86
N GLY A 21 23.24 12.76 0.99
CA GLY A 21 21.81 12.62 0.74
C GLY A 21 21.58 11.21 0.23
N ALA A 22 20.51 10.56 0.71
CA ALA A 22 20.19 9.19 0.32
C ALA A 22 20.20 9.08 -1.21
N SER A 23 20.94 8.09 -1.72
CA SER A 23 21.22 7.99 -3.14
C SER A 23 19.93 7.68 -3.92
N ASP A 24 19.93 7.93 -5.24
CA ASP A 24 18.83 7.49 -6.09
C ASP A 24 19.17 6.08 -6.58
N LEU A 25 18.43 5.09 -6.07
CA LEU A 25 18.58 3.68 -6.46
C LEU A 25 18.35 3.49 -7.95
N ARG A 26 19.05 2.56 -8.59
CA ARG A 26 18.91 2.30 -10.03
C ARG A 26 18.87 0.82 -10.26
N PHE A 27 17.87 0.38 -11.02
CA PHE A 27 17.68 -1.02 -11.35
C PHE A 27 17.46 -1.23 -12.84
N VAL A 28 17.98 -2.33 -13.35
CA VAL A 28 17.67 -2.86 -14.69
C VAL A 28 16.81 -4.10 -14.52
N VAL A 29 15.65 -4.15 -15.19
CA VAL A 29 14.74 -5.29 -15.12
C VAL A 29 15.09 -6.31 -16.20
N HIS A 30 15.50 -7.51 -15.78
CA HIS A 30 15.66 -8.68 -16.62
C HIS A 30 14.47 -9.63 -16.45
N VAL A 31 13.82 -9.99 -17.56
CA VAL A 31 12.77 -11.02 -17.55
C VAL A 31 13.45 -12.37 -17.74
N VAL A 32 13.50 -13.18 -16.68
CA VAL A 32 14.08 -14.53 -16.69
C VAL A 32 13.12 -15.51 -17.36
N ASP A 33 11.84 -15.45 -17.00
CA ASP A 33 10.78 -16.24 -17.64
C ASP A 33 9.42 -15.54 -17.54
N GLU A 34 8.92 -15.08 -18.67
CA GLU A 34 7.60 -14.44 -18.77
C GLU A 34 6.44 -15.41 -18.50
N ALA A 35 6.64 -16.70 -18.73
CA ALA A 35 5.62 -17.73 -18.53
C ALA A 35 5.64 -18.36 -17.13
N ALA A 36 6.54 -17.91 -16.24
CA ALA A 36 6.60 -18.43 -14.89
C ALA A 36 5.34 -18.07 -14.08
N GLU A 37 4.86 -19.03 -13.29
CA GLU A 37 3.63 -18.89 -12.49
C GLU A 37 3.85 -19.21 -11.00
N HIS A 38 5.09 -19.20 -10.53
CA HIS A 38 5.45 -19.64 -9.18
C HIS A 38 5.65 -18.44 -8.26
N ASN A 39 5.12 -18.51 -7.03
CA ASN A 39 5.13 -17.37 -6.09
C ASN A 39 6.43 -17.25 -5.28
N ALA A 40 7.37 -18.18 -5.48
CA ALA A 40 8.58 -18.31 -4.69
C ALA A 40 9.78 -18.65 -5.57
N ALA A 41 10.95 -18.19 -5.14
CA ALA A 41 12.23 -18.55 -5.76
C ALA A 41 13.35 -18.57 -4.72
N ALA A 42 14.42 -19.29 -5.04
CA ALA A 42 15.69 -19.29 -4.32
C ALA A 42 16.82 -18.95 -5.30
N ALA A 43 17.88 -18.34 -4.77
CA ALA A 43 19.14 -18.15 -5.46
C ALA A 43 20.18 -19.08 -4.81
N ILE A 44 20.63 -20.11 -5.52
CA ILE A 44 21.55 -21.15 -5.02
C ILE A 44 22.47 -21.64 -6.13
N ASP A 45 23.69 -22.04 -5.79
CA ASP A 45 24.63 -22.67 -6.73
C ASP A 45 24.26 -24.15 -6.93
N VAL A 46 23.44 -24.44 -7.94
CA VAL A 46 22.90 -25.79 -8.18
C VAL A 46 23.98 -26.72 -8.73
N ASN A 47 24.79 -26.24 -9.68
CA ASN A 47 25.77 -27.07 -10.38
C ASN A 47 27.18 -27.06 -9.74
N ARG A 48 27.38 -26.28 -8.67
CA ARG A 48 28.66 -26.07 -7.96
C ARG A 48 29.74 -25.41 -8.82
N ASP A 49 29.35 -24.51 -9.72
CA ASP A 49 30.27 -23.74 -10.55
C ASP A 49 30.79 -22.45 -9.85
N GLY A 50 30.28 -22.16 -8.66
CA GLY A 50 30.61 -20.99 -7.86
C GLY A 50 29.78 -19.74 -8.17
N ARG A 51 28.72 -19.86 -8.99
CA ARG A 51 27.77 -18.79 -9.30
C ARG A 51 26.38 -19.17 -8.78
N LEU A 52 25.59 -18.15 -8.44
CA LEU A 52 24.21 -18.38 -8.07
C LEU A 52 23.36 -18.63 -9.32
N ASP A 53 22.50 -19.64 -9.23
CA ASP A 53 21.43 -19.90 -10.16
C ASP A 53 20.08 -19.58 -9.53
N ILE A 54 19.01 -19.60 -10.33
CA ILE A 54 17.65 -19.43 -9.82
C ILE A 54 16.92 -20.77 -9.80
N VAL A 55 16.29 -21.11 -8.68
CA VAL A 55 15.30 -22.19 -8.60
C VAL A 55 13.94 -21.59 -8.29
N SER A 56 12.97 -21.80 -9.18
CA SER A 56 11.60 -21.32 -8.99
C SER A 56 10.59 -22.36 -9.49
N GLY A 57 9.77 -22.83 -8.56
CA GLY A 57 8.81 -23.89 -8.84
C GLY A 57 9.48 -25.17 -9.31
N GLN A 58 9.10 -25.64 -10.49
CA GLN A 58 9.58 -26.89 -11.08
C GLN A 58 10.94 -26.75 -11.78
N TRP A 59 11.50 -25.55 -11.85
CA TRP A 59 12.59 -25.20 -12.75
C TRP A 59 13.81 -24.68 -12.02
N TRP A 60 14.97 -25.11 -12.50
CA TRP A 60 16.25 -24.48 -12.29
C TRP A 60 16.63 -23.72 -13.57
N TYR A 61 17.03 -22.46 -13.41
CA TYR A 61 17.51 -21.57 -14.45
C TYR A 61 19.01 -21.38 -14.21
N ASP A 62 19.83 -22.01 -15.06
CA ASP A 62 21.27 -21.86 -15.05
C ASP A 62 21.61 -20.50 -15.68
N LEU A 63 22.07 -19.56 -14.85
CA LEU A 63 22.34 -18.20 -15.32
C LEU A 63 23.62 -18.12 -16.15
N ALA A 64 24.56 -19.05 -15.98
CA ALA A 64 25.81 -19.08 -16.73
C ALA A 64 25.60 -19.58 -18.17
N SER A 65 24.77 -20.61 -18.36
CA SER A 65 24.45 -21.15 -19.68
C SER A 65 23.23 -20.48 -20.34
N GLY A 66 22.34 -19.91 -19.54
CA GLY A 66 21.03 -19.43 -19.98
C GLY A 66 20.03 -20.55 -20.25
N GLU A 67 20.36 -21.80 -19.89
CA GLU A 67 19.47 -22.95 -20.03
C GLU A 67 18.52 -23.08 -18.83
N ARG A 68 17.40 -23.78 -19.06
CA ARG A 68 16.43 -24.10 -18.02
C ARG A 68 16.20 -25.60 -17.95
N HIS A 69 16.29 -26.15 -16.74
CA HIS A 69 16.14 -27.57 -16.46
C HIS A 69 14.95 -27.82 -15.54
N LYS A 70 14.14 -28.84 -15.86
CA LYS A 70 13.06 -29.26 -14.98
C LYS A 70 13.65 -30.13 -13.87
N VAL A 71 13.53 -29.69 -12.61
CA VAL A 71 14.14 -30.36 -11.46
C VAL A 71 13.14 -31.13 -10.61
N ARG A 72 11.84 -30.77 -10.63
CA ARG A 72 10.79 -31.48 -9.88
C ARG A 72 9.42 -31.35 -10.53
N GLU A 73 8.49 -32.17 -10.07
CA GLU A 73 7.05 -31.95 -10.28
C GLU A 73 6.45 -31.30 -9.04
N ILE A 74 5.50 -30.39 -9.24
CA ILE A 74 4.74 -29.74 -8.17
C ILE A 74 3.26 -30.00 -8.39
N GLU A 75 2.57 -30.40 -7.32
CA GLU A 75 1.14 -30.63 -7.34
C GLU A 75 0.37 -29.32 -7.60
N ILE A 76 -0.65 -29.39 -8.44
CA ILE A 76 -1.58 -28.27 -8.67
C ILE A 76 -2.86 -28.53 -7.86
N ILE A 77 -3.06 -27.76 -6.79
CA ILE A 77 -4.22 -27.90 -5.90
C ILE A 77 -5.17 -26.72 -6.12
N ARG A 78 -6.39 -27.00 -6.58
CA ARG A 78 -7.42 -25.98 -6.89
C ARG A 78 -6.85 -24.85 -7.78
N GLY A 79 -6.13 -25.23 -8.84
CA GLY A 79 -5.63 -24.32 -9.87
C GLY A 79 -4.35 -23.54 -9.53
N ARG A 80 -3.63 -23.89 -8.46
CA ARG A 80 -2.32 -23.29 -8.13
C ARG A 80 -1.28 -24.36 -7.84
N TYR A 81 -0.04 -24.08 -8.21
CA TYR A 81 1.12 -24.80 -7.72
C TYR A 81 1.20 -24.69 -6.20
N ASP A 82 1.39 -25.83 -5.54
CA ASP A 82 1.64 -25.91 -4.11
C ASP A 82 3.14 -25.71 -3.82
N ASP A 83 3.62 -24.50 -4.13
CA ASP A 83 4.98 -24.03 -3.85
C ASP A 83 4.92 -22.53 -3.49
N TYR A 84 4.97 -22.27 -2.18
CA TYR A 84 4.68 -20.94 -1.59
C TYR A 84 5.90 -20.30 -0.94
N SER A 85 6.97 -21.07 -0.68
CA SER A 85 8.29 -20.60 -0.27
C SER A 85 9.38 -21.53 -0.80
N ASN A 86 10.57 -21.01 -1.05
CA ASN A 86 11.77 -21.75 -1.42
C ASN A 86 12.92 -21.23 -0.56
N LEU A 87 13.04 -21.80 0.65
CA LEU A 87 13.99 -21.37 1.67
C LEU A 87 15.26 -22.23 1.61
N PRO A 88 16.41 -21.68 1.20
CA PRO A 88 17.62 -22.49 0.98
C PRO A 88 18.33 -22.87 2.29
N LEU A 89 18.60 -24.15 2.49
CA LEU A 89 19.31 -24.71 3.66
C LEU A 89 20.09 -25.98 3.29
N ASP A 90 21.29 -26.19 3.85
CA ASP A 90 21.96 -27.49 3.80
C ASP A 90 21.41 -28.39 4.92
N ILE A 91 20.43 -29.22 4.59
CA ILE A 91 19.64 -29.96 5.58
C ILE A 91 20.31 -31.27 5.97
N ASN A 92 20.92 -31.97 5.01
CA ASN A 92 21.55 -33.27 5.23
C ASN A 92 23.08 -33.17 5.47
N GLY A 93 23.66 -31.98 5.38
CA GLY A 93 25.08 -31.70 5.64
C GLY A 93 26.01 -32.09 4.49
N ASP A 94 25.48 -32.23 3.27
CA ASP A 94 26.25 -32.64 2.08
C ASP A 94 26.92 -31.46 1.33
N GLY A 95 26.70 -30.24 1.84
CA GLY A 95 27.21 -28.98 1.31
C GLY A 95 26.46 -28.46 0.09
N ARG A 96 25.31 -29.03 -0.29
CA ARG A 96 24.36 -28.45 -1.25
C ARG A 96 23.24 -27.76 -0.49
N LEU A 97 22.73 -26.68 -1.05
CA LEU A 97 21.54 -26.04 -0.50
C LEU A 97 20.31 -26.74 -1.08
N ASP A 98 19.55 -27.37 -0.19
CA ASP A 98 18.22 -27.88 -0.44
C ASP A 98 17.18 -26.75 -0.30
N LEU A 99 15.88 -27.06 -0.41
CA LEU A 99 14.82 -26.08 -0.17
C LEU A 99 13.82 -26.55 0.89
N VAL A 100 13.39 -25.64 1.76
CA VAL A 100 12.18 -25.80 2.56
C VAL A 100 11.01 -25.03 1.92
N SER A 101 9.90 -25.73 1.71
CA SER A 101 8.68 -25.17 1.14
C SER A 101 7.50 -25.31 2.10
N ALA A 102 6.93 -24.18 2.52
CA ALA A 102 5.77 -24.08 3.40
C ALA A 102 4.52 -23.73 2.59
N ASN A 103 3.52 -24.62 2.59
CA ASN A 103 2.47 -24.60 1.59
C ASN A 103 1.05 -24.43 2.12
N TYR A 104 0.30 -23.53 1.47
CA TYR A 104 -1.04 -23.16 1.90
C TYR A 104 -2.08 -24.24 1.60
N ARG A 105 -2.00 -24.88 0.43
CA ARG A 105 -3.11 -25.70 -0.07
C ARG A 105 -3.02 -27.14 0.40
N SER A 106 -1.83 -27.73 0.35
CA SER A 106 -1.61 -29.03 1.00
C SER A 106 -1.58 -28.94 2.52
N GLY A 107 -1.23 -27.77 3.06
CA GLY A 107 -1.01 -27.57 4.49
C GLY A 107 0.23 -28.32 5.01
N LYS A 108 1.24 -28.52 4.16
CA LYS A 108 2.45 -29.29 4.45
C LYS A 108 3.72 -28.45 4.37
N LEU A 109 4.69 -28.84 5.19
CA LEU A 109 6.08 -28.45 5.09
C LEU A 109 6.84 -29.55 4.33
N TYR A 110 7.63 -29.15 3.34
CA TYR A 110 8.47 -30.05 2.56
C TYR A 110 9.94 -29.67 2.68
N TRP A 111 10.79 -30.69 2.77
CA TRP A 111 12.20 -30.60 2.44
C TRP A 111 12.37 -31.14 1.01
N ILE A 112 12.93 -30.33 0.13
CA ILE A 112 13.17 -30.67 -1.28
C ILE A 112 14.68 -30.85 -1.44
N GLU A 113 15.11 -32.11 -1.46
CA GLU A 113 16.51 -32.52 -1.47
C GLU A 113 17.10 -32.45 -2.88
N GLN A 114 18.20 -31.71 -2.99
CA GLN A 114 18.98 -31.59 -4.21
C GLN A 114 19.93 -32.79 -4.37
N PRO A 115 19.82 -33.55 -5.49
CA PRO A 115 20.71 -34.68 -5.76
C PRO A 115 22.14 -34.22 -6.10
N PRO A 116 23.16 -35.09 -5.92
CA PRO A 116 24.53 -34.80 -6.33
C PRO A 116 24.69 -34.53 -7.84
N ASP A 117 23.89 -35.19 -8.66
CA ASP A 117 23.78 -34.88 -10.09
C ASP A 117 22.72 -33.77 -10.25
N PRO A 118 23.09 -32.53 -10.61
CA PRO A 118 22.15 -31.42 -10.68
C PRO A 118 21.06 -31.61 -11.75
N MET A 119 21.26 -32.55 -12.70
CA MET A 119 20.27 -32.91 -13.73
C MET A 119 19.26 -33.97 -13.27
N ALA A 120 19.50 -34.61 -12.12
CA ALA A 120 18.57 -35.58 -11.57
C ALA A 120 17.35 -34.88 -10.92
N THR A 121 16.24 -35.61 -10.81
CA THR A 121 15.02 -35.11 -10.17
C THR A 121 15.23 -34.95 -8.66
N TRP A 122 14.80 -33.80 -8.13
CA TRP A 122 14.88 -33.47 -6.71
C TRP A 122 13.80 -34.23 -5.93
N THR A 123 14.13 -34.66 -4.72
CA THR A 123 13.25 -35.52 -3.91
C THR A 123 12.53 -34.69 -2.85
N ALA A 124 11.19 -34.74 -2.84
CA ALA A 124 10.39 -34.07 -1.82
C ALA A 124 10.09 -35.00 -0.64
N HIS A 125 10.56 -34.64 0.55
CA HIS A 125 10.28 -35.28 1.82
C HIS A 125 9.26 -34.44 2.61
N VAL A 126 8.23 -35.08 3.16
CA VAL A 126 7.26 -34.38 4.03
C VAL A 126 7.89 -34.21 5.40
N ILE A 127 8.11 -32.96 5.82
CA ILE A 127 8.55 -32.62 7.17
C ILE A 127 7.38 -32.79 8.15
N ALA A 128 6.26 -32.13 7.84
CA ALA A 128 5.05 -32.13 8.66
C ALA A 128 3.82 -31.73 7.85
N ALA A 129 2.62 -31.96 8.41
CA ALA A 129 1.35 -31.50 7.86
C ALA A 129 0.55 -30.69 8.90
N PRO A 130 1.07 -29.53 9.36
CA PRO A 130 0.48 -28.79 10.47
C PRO A 130 -0.80 -28.02 10.06
N GLY A 131 -1.04 -27.80 8.77
CA GLY A 131 -2.17 -27.03 8.23
C GLY A 131 -1.70 -25.89 7.32
N PRO A 132 -2.63 -25.08 6.78
CA PRO A 132 -2.33 -24.02 5.81
C PRO A 132 -1.35 -22.97 6.35
N MET A 133 -0.33 -22.66 5.55
CA MET A 133 0.68 -21.60 5.77
C MET A 133 0.90 -20.88 4.45
N GLU A 134 0.97 -19.55 4.44
CA GLU A 134 1.21 -18.81 3.20
C GLU A 134 2.68 -18.71 2.84
N THR A 135 3.58 -18.79 3.82
CA THR A 135 5.02 -18.86 3.64
C THR A 135 5.69 -19.24 4.98
N ALA A 136 7.02 -19.25 5.01
CA ALA A 136 7.84 -19.40 6.20
C ALA A 136 9.08 -18.50 6.13
N ARG A 137 9.75 -18.30 7.25
CA ARG A 137 11.03 -17.57 7.34
C ARG A 137 12.08 -18.43 8.02
N LEU A 138 13.34 -18.20 7.64
CA LEU A 138 14.50 -18.81 8.27
C LEU A 138 15.01 -17.91 9.38
N VAL A 139 15.08 -18.42 10.60
CA VAL A 139 15.48 -17.68 11.79
C VAL A 139 16.19 -18.63 12.75
N ASP A 140 17.37 -18.28 13.24
CA ASP A 140 18.02 -19.03 14.33
C ASP A 140 17.37 -18.63 15.66
N LEU A 141 16.30 -19.35 16.04
CA LEU A 141 15.48 -19.02 17.22
C LEU A 141 16.14 -19.49 18.51
N ASN A 142 16.86 -20.62 18.47
CA ASN A 142 17.49 -21.22 19.63
C ASN A 142 18.96 -20.77 19.84
N ARG A 143 19.53 -20.02 18.88
CA ARG A 143 20.90 -19.49 18.87
C ARG A 143 21.98 -20.57 18.82
N ASP A 144 21.70 -21.71 18.19
CA ASP A 144 22.68 -22.78 18.00
C ASP A 144 23.56 -22.58 16.75
N GLY A 145 23.29 -21.53 15.96
CA GLY A 145 24.00 -21.19 14.73
C GLY A 145 23.46 -21.90 13.48
N GLN A 146 22.42 -22.72 13.62
CA GLN A 146 21.63 -23.28 12.53
C GLN A 146 20.33 -22.47 12.37
N LEU A 147 19.91 -22.24 11.13
CA LEU A 147 18.64 -21.56 10.87
C LEU A 147 17.47 -22.54 11.03
N ASP A 148 16.46 -22.11 11.78
CA ASP A 148 15.20 -22.83 11.96
C ASP A 148 14.13 -22.39 10.98
N VAL A 149 13.09 -23.21 10.83
CA VAL A 149 11.93 -22.89 9.97
C VAL A 149 10.80 -22.35 10.84
N LEU A 150 10.38 -21.11 10.58
CA LEU A 150 9.26 -20.43 11.22
C LEU A 150 8.11 -20.15 10.21
N PRO A 151 7.12 -21.04 10.10
CA PRO A 151 5.95 -20.85 9.23
C PRO A 151 4.88 -19.96 9.85
N ASN A 152 4.08 -19.30 9.01
CA ASN A 152 2.88 -18.59 9.47
C ASN A 152 1.67 -19.54 9.54
N GLY A 153 1.47 -20.17 10.69
CA GLY A 153 0.27 -20.98 10.92
C GLY A 153 -0.99 -20.12 11.09
N ARG A 154 -2.09 -20.45 10.38
CA ARG A 154 -3.36 -19.71 10.50
C ARG A 154 -3.99 -19.81 11.88
N ASP A 155 -4.03 -21.02 12.44
CA ASP A 155 -4.74 -21.35 13.68
C ASP A 155 -3.81 -22.01 14.73
N TRP A 156 -2.50 -22.03 14.44
CA TRP A 156 -1.44 -22.61 15.28
C TRP A 156 -0.16 -21.78 15.12
N ALA A 157 0.75 -21.88 16.08
CA ALA A 157 2.07 -21.23 16.01
C ALA A 157 3.13 -22.20 16.54
N ALA A 158 4.17 -22.44 15.74
CA ALA A 158 5.27 -23.34 16.07
C ALA A 158 6.47 -23.07 15.14
N TRP A 159 7.64 -23.53 15.53
CA TRP A 159 8.84 -23.54 14.69
C TRP A 159 9.45 -24.95 14.64
N TRP A 160 10.31 -25.18 13.65
CA TRP A 160 10.95 -26.48 13.42
C TRP A 160 12.45 -26.35 13.36
N GLU A 161 13.14 -27.10 14.22
CA GLU A 161 14.56 -27.40 14.09
C GLU A 161 14.75 -28.73 13.37
N PHE A 162 15.95 -28.95 12.84
CA PHE A 162 16.35 -30.24 12.32
C PHE A 162 17.70 -30.67 12.87
N SER A 163 17.94 -31.98 12.89
CA SER A 163 19.23 -32.55 13.29
C SER A 163 19.54 -33.83 12.51
N GLY A 164 20.78 -34.29 12.57
CA GLY A 164 21.25 -35.45 11.81
C GLY A 164 21.96 -35.07 10.51
N ARG A 165 22.61 -36.06 9.87
CA ARG A 165 23.33 -35.94 8.59
C ARG A 165 23.16 -37.21 7.75
N ASP A 166 23.59 -37.18 6.48
CA ASP A 166 23.71 -38.35 5.60
C ASP A 166 22.41 -39.17 5.45
N GLY A 167 21.26 -38.50 5.31
CA GLY A 167 19.96 -39.14 5.11
C GLY A 167 19.24 -39.61 6.39
N GLY A 168 19.81 -39.31 7.57
CA GLY A 168 19.22 -39.55 8.89
C GLY A 168 18.58 -38.31 9.53
N VAL A 169 18.09 -37.36 8.73
CA VAL A 169 17.56 -36.07 9.19
C VAL A 169 16.28 -36.27 10.02
N GLN A 170 16.22 -35.62 11.19
CA GLN A 170 15.07 -35.59 12.09
C GLN A 170 14.60 -34.17 12.29
N TRP A 171 13.30 -33.96 12.23
CA TRP A 171 12.66 -32.67 12.46
C TRP A 171 11.96 -32.66 13.81
N LEU A 172 12.19 -31.63 14.61
CA LEU A 172 11.51 -31.44 15.88
C LEU A 172 10.65 -30.17 15.82
N ARG A 173 9.40 -30.30 16.27
CA ARG A 173 8.43 -29.21 16.35
C ARG A 173 8.44 -28.62 17.76
N HIS A 174 8.55 -27.30 17.85
CA HIS A 174 8.46 -26.54 19.09
C HIS A 174 7.22 -25.65 19.08
N GLU A 175 6.37 -25.80 20.09
CA GLU A 175 5.13 -25.03 20.17
C GLU A 175 5.39 -23.60 20.64
N LEU A 176 4.71 -22.65 20.01
CA LEU A 176 4.67 -21.25 20.42
C LEU A 176 3.28 -20.90 20.99
N PRO A 177 3.13 -19.77 21.71
CA PRO A 177 1.82 -19.29 22.13
C PRO A 177 0.87 -19.17 20.94
N LYS A 178 -0.30 -19.80 21.02
CA LYS A 178 -1.32 -19.83 19.95
C LYS A 178 -1.80 -18.44 19.55
N GLU A 179 -1.63 -17.44 20.42
CA GLU A 179 -2.00 -16.05 20.20
C GLU A 179 -1.25 -15.43 19.00
N LEU A 180 -0.07 -15.95 18.67
CA LEU A 180 0.73 -15.59 17.50
C LEU A 180 0.09 -16.01 16.16
N ALA A 181 -0.76 -17.04 16.16
CA ALA A 181 -1.34 -17.57 14.93
C ALA A 181 -2.15 -16.50 14.18
N GLY A 182 -2.10 -16.55 12.85
CA GLY A 182 -2.84 -15.64 11.97
C GLY A 182 -2.11 -15.31 10.68
N HIS A 183 -2.60 -14.28 9.99
CA HIS A 183 -1.93 -13.72 8.82
C HIS A 183 -0.92 -12.66 9.31
N GLY A 184 0.35 -13.02 9.25
CA GLY A 184 1.49 -12.23 9.75
C GLY A 184 2.31 -13.02 10.77
N ILE A 185 3.63 -13.06 10.57
CA ILE A 185 4.60 -13.54 11.55
C ILE A 185 5.94 -12.83 11.33
N GLY A 186 6.64 -12.50 12.41
CA GLY A 186 7.95 -11.88 12.40
C GLY A 186 8.82 -12.43 13.51
N ALA A 187 10.11 -12.12 13.47
CA ALA A 187 11.04 -12.48 14.53
C ALA A 187 12.14 -11.42 14.67
N GLY A 188 12.56 -11.17 15.90
CA GLY A 188 13.60 -10.20 16.25
C GLY A 188 13.59 -9.90 17.75
N ASP A 189 14.60 -9.21 18.25
CA ASP A 189 14.73 -8.88 19.67
C ASP A 189 13.86 -7.67 20.04
N VAL A 190 12.64 -7.91 20.54
CA VAL A 190 11.64 -6.86 20.81
C VAL A 190 11.90 -6.18 22.16
N ASN A 191 12.56 -6.85 23.10
CA ASN A 191 12.81 -6.32 24.45
C ASN A 191 14.26 -5.86 24.70
N GLY A 192 15.16 -6.06 23.74
CA GLY A 192 16.57 -5.69 23.82
C GLY A 192 17.41 -6.60 24.73
N ASP A 193 16.94 -7.83 25.01
CA ASP A 193 17.66 -8.78 25.87
C ASP A 193 18.66 -9.66 25.12
N GLY A 194 18.72 -9.54 23.79
CA GLY A 194 19.59 -10.27 22.89
C GLY A 194 19.05 -11.65 22.48
N LEU A 195 17.83 -12.03 22.86
CA LEU A 195 17.13 -13.22 22.39
C LEU A 195 16.19 -12.86 21.24
N ILE A 196 15.90 -13.85 20.38
CA ILE A 196 15.01 -13.63 19.23
C ILE A 196 13.57 -13.94 19.64
N ASP A 197 12.76 -12.90 19.77
CA ASP A 197 11.34 -13.02 20.04
C ASP A 197 10.55 -13.32 18.75
N VAL A 198 9.30 -13.76 18.90
CA VAL A 198 8.38 -13.98 17.77
C VAL A 198 7.24 -12.97 17.83
N VAL A 199 6.95 -12.31 16.73
CA VAL A 199 5.91 -11.27 16.60
C VAL A 199 4.74 -11.81 15.78
N GLY A 200 3.52 -11.54 16.25
CA GLY A 200 2.28 -11.79 15.54
C GLY A 200 1.42 -10.53 15.46
N PRO A 201 0.28 -10.56 14.75
CA PRO A 201 -0.55 -9.37 14.54
C PRO A 201 -1.22 -8.81 15.80
N ARG A 202 -1.17 -9.52 16.94
CA ARG A 202 -1.84 -9.12 18.20
C ARG A 202 -0.88 -8.92 19.38
N GLY A 203 0.42 -8.92 19.12
CA GLY A 203 1.44 -8.90 20.17
C GLY A 203 2.65 -9.75 19.80
N TRP A 204 3.42 -10.13 20.80
CA TRP A 204 4.68 -10.86 20.61
C TRP A 204 4.89 -11.87 21.75
N ALA A 205 5.70 -12.89 21.48
CA ALA A 205 6.10 -13.91 22.43
C ALA A 205 7.58 -13.71 22.77
N GLU A 206 7.83 -13.42 24.05
CA GLU A 206 9.16 -13.27 24.64
C GLU A 206 9.84 -14.63 24.71
N ALA A 207 11.05 -14.71 24.14
CA ALA A 207 11.89 -15.89 24.16
C ALA A 207 12.39 -16.18 25.58
N PRO A 208 12.28 -17.43 26.07
CA PRO A 208 12.98 -17.83 27.28
C PRO A 208 14.49 -18.00 27.01
N PRO A 209 15.35 -18.02 28.05
CA PRO A 209 16.79 -18.26 27.86
C PRO A 209 17.15 -19.55 27.13
N ASP A 210 16.27 -20.56 27.17
CA ASP A 210 16.33 -21.76 26.34
C ASP A 210 15.00 -21.86 25.57
N PRO A 211 14.97 -21.44 24.29
CA PRO A 211 13.78 -21.47 23.44
C PRO A 211 13.19 -22.86 23.17
N VAL A 212 13.97 -23.92 23.34
CA VAL A 212 13.58 -25.32 23.10
C VAL A 212 12.81 -25.89 24.29
N THR A 213 13.29 -25.67 25.52
CA THR A 213 12.67 -26.26 26.73
C THR A 213 11.91 -25.26 27.60
N GLY A 214 12.20 -23.97 27.43
CA GLY A 214 11.62 -22.88 28.21
C GLY A 214 10.18 -22.55 27.81
N THR A 215 9.54 -21.73 28.65
CA THR A 215 8.19 -21.24 28.38
C THR A 215 8.23 -19.85 27.77
N TRP A 216 7.77 -19.74 26.52
CA TRP A 216 7.55 -18.47 25.84
C TRP A 216 6.45 -17.66 26.52
N ARG A 217 6.69 -16.36 26.72
CA ARG A 217 5.75 -15.49 27.43
C ARG A 217 5.06 -14.54 26.47
N TRP A 218 3.73 -14.59 26.43
CA TRP A 218 2.92 -13.73 25.56
C TRP A 218 2.73 -12.31 26.12
N HIS A 219 2.84 -11.32 25.23
CA HIS A 219 2.59 -9.90 25.49
C HIS A 219 1.65 -9.31 24.44
N ALA A 220 0.47 -8.86 24.86
CA ALA A 220 -0.57 -8.30 23.98
C ALA A 220 -0.45 -6.77 23.86
N ASP A 221 0.73 -6.27 23.49
CA ASP A 221 1.05 -4.84 23.58
C ASP A 221 0.40 -3.99 22.49
N PHE A 222 0.03 -4.59 21.35
CA PHE A 222 -0.53 -3.91 20.19
C PHE A 222 -1.52 -4.79 19.42
N THR A 223 -2.24 -4.20 18.47
CA THR A 223 -3.08 -4.91 17.52
C THR A 223 -2.90 -4.28 16.14
N LEU A 224 -2.30 -5.05 15.24
CA LEU A 224 -2.08 -4.68 13.85
C LEU A 224 -3.34 -4.97 13.02
N HIS A 225 -3.24 -4.75 11.70
CA HIS A 225 -4.29 -5.17 10.79
C HIS A 225 -4.39 -6.71 10.73
N ARG A 226 -5.58 -7.24 10.44
CA ARG A 226 -5.81 -8.70 10.40
C ARG A 226 -5.11 -9.42 9.23
N ASP A 227 -4.70 -8.64 8.23
CA ASP A 227 -4.06 -9.06 6.99
C ASP A 227 -2.59 -8.58 6.94
N SER A 228 -1.86 -8.67 8.06
CA SER A 228 -0.48 -8.20 8.17
C SER A 228 0.49 -9.02 7.33
N THR A 229 1.44 -8.38 6.65
CA THR A 229 2.48 -9.03 5.83
C THR A 229 3.22 -10.17 6.51
N ILE A 230 3.76 -11.07 5.69
CA ILE A 230 4.76 -12.05 6.13
C ILE A 230 6.06 -11.77 5.36
N PRO A 231 7.14 -11.33 6.03
CA PRO A 231 7.24 -11.15 7.47
C PRO A 231 6.57 -9.85 7.98
N ILE A 232 6.34 -9.79 9.29
CA ILE A 232 6.39 -8.52 10.05
C ILE A 232 7.87 -8.27 10.31
N LEU A 233 8.41 -7.15 9.84
CA LEU A 233 9.81 -6.81 10.06
C LEU A 233 9.99 -6.32 11.50
N VAL A 234 11.08 -6.75 12.15
CA VAL A 234 11.50 -6.32 13.48
C VAL A 234 12.91 -5.76 13.37
N ALA A 235 13.06 -4.44 13.47
CA ALA A 235 14.34 -3.76 13.29
C ALA A 235 14.28 -2.34 13.88
N ASP A 236 15.43 -1.79 14.26
CA ASP A 236 15.57 -0.38 14.63
C ASP A 236 15.52 0.50 13.37
N ILE A 237 14.36 1.11 13.07
CA ILE A 237 14.15 1.84 11.80
C ILE A 237 14.65 3.28 11.90
N ASP A 238 14.57 3.89 13.08
CA ASP A 238 14.96 5.28 13.28
C ASP A 238 16.32 5.48 13.97
N SER A 239 17.02 4.36 14.24
CA SER A 239 18.34 4.31 14.86
C SER A 239 18.37 4.85 16.29
N ASP A 240 17.27 4.70 17.04
CA ASP A 240 17.17 5.13 18.44
C ASP A 240 17.58 4.04 19.45
N GLY A 241 17.86 2.83 18.96
CA GLY A 241 18.35 1.69 19.72
C GLY A 241 17.27 0.73 20.22
N ASP A 242 16.00 0.95 19.88
CA ASP A 242 14.93 -0.02 20.13
C ASP A 242 14.36 -0.66 18.85
N ALA A 243 13.70 -1.80 19.01
CA ALA A 243 13.20 -2.58 17.88
C ALA A 243 11.79 -2.14 17.51
N ASP A 244 11.65 -1.61 16.30
CA ASP A 244 10.37 -1.24 15.71
C ASP A 244 9.74 -2.39 14.93
N LEU A 245 8.46 -2.23 14.61
CA LEU A 245 7.76 -3.14 13.70
C LEU A 245 7.39 -2.45 12.39
N VAL A 246 7.64 -3.09 11.26
CA VAL A 246 7.12 -2.66 9.97
C VAL A 246 6.25 -3.76 9.37
N TRP A 247 5.05 -3.40 8.96
CA TRP A 247 4.13 -4.32 8.31
C TRP A 247 3.32 -3.62 7.23
N SER A 248 2.73 -4.42 6.35
CA SER A 248 1.76 -3.91 5.39
C SER A 248 0.44 -4.69 5.44
N ARG A 249 -0.57 -4.18 4.74
CA ARG A 249 -1.84 -4.87 4.51
C ARG A 249 -1.79 -5.68 3.22
N ALA A 250 -1.69 -6.98 3.36
CA ALA A 250 -1.58 -7.91 2.24
C ALA A 250 -2.82 -7.92 1.34
N HIS A 251 -4.02 -7.75 1.91
CA HIS A 251 -5.27 -7.86 1.14
C HIS A 251 -5.86 -6.48 0.80
N HIS A 252 -5.28 -5.42 1.35
CA HIS A 252 -5.75 -4.05 1.18
C HIS A 252 -4.58 -3.12 0.82
N THR A 253 -4.67 -1.83 1.14
CA THR A 253 -3.62 -0.84 0.97
C THR A 253 -3.03 -0.46 2.30
N GLY A 254 -1.73 -0.18 2.33
CA GLY A 254 -1.09 0.43 3.49
C GLY A 254 0.20 -0.28 3.89
N ILE A 255 1.25 0.51 4.10
CA ILE A 255 2.49 0.13 4.77
C ILE A 255 2.60 1.00 6.03
N PHE A 256 2.95 0.40 7.16
CA PHE A 256 2.90 1.02 8.47
C PHE A 256 4.17 0.72 9.25
N TRP A 257 4.54 1.68 10.10
CA TRP A 257 5.63 1.57 11.07
C TRP A 257 5.04 1.72 12.46
N LEU A 258 5.31 0.76 13.34
CA LEU A 258 5.00 0.83 14.76
C LEU A 258 6.31 1.14 15.48
N GLU A 259 6.50 2.41 15.75
CA GLU A 259 7.66 2.92 16.47
C GLU A 259 7.57 2.50 17.93
N GLN A 260 8.58 1.80 18.43
CA GLN A 260 8.74 1.56 19.84
C GLN A 260 9.32 2.83 20.49
N GLN A 261 8.87 3.13 21.71
CA GLN A 261 9.40 4.25 22.47
C GLN A 261 9.62 3.84 23.93
N PRO A 262 10.78 4.19 24.53
CA PRO A 262 11.05 3.90 25.93
C PRO A 262 10.19 4.79 26.84
N ARG A 263 9.40 4.17 27.73
CA ARG A 263 8.64 4.87 28.78
C ARG A 263 8.80 4.19 30.16
N GLY A 264 9.98 4.33 30.75
CA GLY A 264 10.31 3.69 32.03
C GLY A 264 10.39 2.18 31.86
N GLU A 265 9.78 1.40 32.77
CA GLU A 265 9.72 -0.08 32.65
C GLU A 265 8.68 -0.59 31.64
N LYS A 266 7.85 0.29 31.04
CA LYS A 266 6.83 -0.08 30.06
C LYS A 266 7.18 0.45 28.67
N ARG A 267 7.09 -0.43 27.67
CA ARG A 267 7.13 -0.05 26.25
C ARG A 267 5.88 0.71 25.86
N TRP A 268 6.06 1.68 24.95
CA TRP A 268 4.98 2.40 24.30
C TRP A 268 5.14 2.28 22.79
N TRP A 269 4.04 2.33 22.06
CA TRP A 269 4.01 2.13 20.61
C TRP A 269 3.31 3.30 19.93
N THR A 270 3.94 3.84 18.88
CA THR A 270 3.36 4.91 18.04
C THR A 270 3.22 4.41 16.61
N LYS A 271 1.98 4.37 16.11
CA LYS A 271 1.70 3.94 14.72
C LYS A 271 1.87 5.11 13.76
N HIS A 272 2.64 4.88 12.70
CA HIS A 272 2.84 5.76 11.56
C HIS A 272 2.38 5.09 10.27
N VAL A 273 1.90 5.89 9.32
CA VAL A 273 1.54 5.44 7.98
C VAL A 273 2.68 5.79 7.04
N ILE A 274 3.29 4.79 6.39
CA ILE A 274 4.34 4.98 5.39
C ILE A 274 3.70 5.30 4.03
N ASP A 275 2.91 4.40 3.46
CA ASP A 275 2.31 4.59 2.12
C ASP A 275 0.95 3.91 2.02
N THR A 276 0.02 4.49 1.27
CA THR A 276 -1.34 3.95 1.02
C THR A 276 -1.74 4.00 -0.46
N SER A 277 -0.80 4.32 -1.35
CA SER A 277 -1.10 4.63 -2.76
C SER A 277 -1.26 3.41 -3.67
N TRP A 278 -0.96 2.21 -3.17
CA TRP A 278 -1.09 0.94 -3.88
C TRP A 278 -1.43 -0.21 -2.90
N SER A 279 -1.85 -1.35 -3.44
CA SER A 279 -2.40 -2.51 -2.70
C SER A 279 -1.61 -3.79 -2.92
N GLN A 280 -1.94 -4.84 -2.15
CA GLN A 280 -1.46 -6.21 -2.37
C GLN A 280 0.01 -6.47 -2.01
N CYS A 281 0.52 -5.76 -1.01
CA CYS A 281 1.87 -5.98 -0.49
C CYS A 281 1.88 -7.15 0.50
N HIS A 282 2.27 -8.35 0.05
CA HIS A 282 2.26 -9.54 0.91
C HIS A 282 3.57 -9.76 1.67
N THR A 283 4.67 -9.23 1.14
CA THR A 283 6.01 -9.46 1.68
C THR A 283 6.82 -8.16 1.69
N LEU A 284 7.55 -7.97 2.78
CA LEU A 284 8.51 -6.89 2.97
C LEU A 284 9.91 -7.49 3.11
N ALA A 285 10.93 -6.71 2.78
CA ALA A 285 12.32 -7.02 3.08
C ALA A 285 13.05 -5.76 3.55
N LEU A 286 14.15 -5.95 4.27
CA LEU A 286 15.11 -4.90 4.62
C LEU A 286 16.43 -5.21 3.96
N ALA A 287 17.03 -4.24 3.28
CA ALA A 287 18.34 -4.36 2.68
C ALA A 287 18.99 -2.99 2.53
N ASP A 288 20.30 -2.91 2.72
CA ASP A 288 21.10 -1.74 2.41
C ASP A 288 21.40 -1.79 0.90
N LEU A 289 20.60 -1.08 0.10
CA LEU A 289 20.64 -1.19 -1.36
C LEU A 289 21.63 -0.21 -1.99
N ASP A 290 22.04 0.82 -1.25
CA ASP A 290 23.00 1.82 -1.71
C ASP A 290 24.35 1.79 -0.99
N GLY A 291 24.52 0.88 -0.03
CA GLY A 291 25.76 0.68 0.72
C GLY A 291 26.04 1.80 1.72
N ASP A 292 25.03 2.57 2.13
CA ASP A 292 25.19 3.66 3.10
C ASP A 292 25.22 3.17 4.56
N GLY A 293 24.98 1.88 4.78
CA GLY A 293 24.94 1.23 6.09
C GLY A 293 23.58 1.27 6.77
N ARG A 294 22.56 1.86 6.15
CA ARG A 294 21.15 1.81 6.59
C ARG A 294 20.35 0.99 5.60
N THR A 295 19.30 0.36 6.10
CA THR A 295 18.45 -0.50 5.25
C THR A 295 17.25 0.28 4.73
N GLU A 296 16.93 0.08 3.46
CA GLU A 296 15.65 0.44 2.88
C GLU A 296 14.60 -0.63 3.17
N ILE A 297 13.35 -0.19 3.36
CA ILE A 297 12.20 -1.10 3.33
C ILE A 297 11.85 -1.35 1.87
N LEU A 298 11.94 -2.60 1.45
CA LEU A 298 11.48 -3.08 0.16
C LEU A 298 10.04 -3.59 0.27
N ALA A 299 9.20 -3.15 -0.66
CA ALA A 299 7.83 -3.60 -0.77
C ALA A 299 7.41 -3.62 -2.23
N GLY A 300 6.58 -4.59 -2.60
CA GLY A 300 6.00 -4.58 -3.92
C GLY A 300 4.67 -5.31 -3.99
N LYS A 301 4.05 -5.19 -5.15
CA LYS A 301 2.74 -5.73 -5.41
C LYS A 301 2.82 -7.20 -5.82
N ARG A 302 2.03 -8.03 -5.15
CA ARG A 302 1.73 -9.39 -5.56
C ARG A 302 0.74 -9.40 -6.73
N TRP A 303 1.00 -10.22 -7.75
CA TRP A 303 0.09 -10.38 -8.87
C TRP A 303 -1.10 -11.28 -8.47
N LEU A 304 -2.33 -10.76 -8.54
CA LEU A 304 -3.60 -11.48 -8.39
C LEU A 304 -3.76 -12.38 -7.16
N ALA A 305 -3.29 -11.98 -5.98
CA ALA A 305 -3.21 -12.83 -4.79
C ALA A 305 -4.49 -13.67 -4.55
N HIS A 306 -5.67 -13.06 -4.73
CA HIS A 306 -6.98 -13.66 -4.46
C HIS A 306 -7.92 -13.70 -5.67
N GLU A 307 -7.36 -13.79 -6.88
CA GLU A 307 -8.10 -13.93 -8.14
C GLU A 307 -8.98 -12.72 -8.47
N GLY A 308 -8.49 -11.52 -8.19
CA GLY A 308 -9.15 -10.26 -8.49
C GLY A 308 -10.27 -9.90 -7.52
N LYS A 309 -10.28 -10.49 -6.31
CA LYS A 309 -11.31 -10.25 -5.29
C LYS A 309 -10.99 -9.04 -4.42
N ASP A 310 -9.71 -8.75 -4.23
CA ASP A 310 -9.25 -7.63 -3.43
C ASP A 310 -9.21 -6.34 -4.25
N ALA A 311 -9.35 -5.22 -3.54
CA ALA A 311 -9.31 -3.90 -4.15
C ALA A 311 -7.94 -3.65 -4.78
N GLY A 312 -7.93 -3.21 -6.04
CA GLY A 312 -6.70 -2.86 -6.73
C GLY A 312 -5.89 -4.04 -7.26
N GLU A 313 -6.32 -5.31 -7.12
CA GLU A 313 -5.55 -6.48 -7.60
C GLU A 313 -5.13 -6.40 -9.07
N TRP A 314 -6.00 -5.88 -9.93
CA TRP A 314 -5.71 -5.72 -11.36
C TRP A 314 -4.81 -4.52 -11.70
N ASP A 315 -4.55 -3.60 -10.75
CA ASP A 315 -3.68 -2.44 -11.00
C ASP A 315 -2.28 -2.83 -11.47
N PRO A 316 -1.56 -1.91 -12.14
CA PRO A 316 -0.17 -2.11 -12.50
C PRO A 316 0.67 -2.65 -11.33
N LEU A 317 1.56 -3.59 -11.63
CA LEU A 317 2.58 -4.03 -10.68
C LEU A 317 3.50 -2.87 -10.34
N VAL A 318 4.00 -2.88 -9.11
CA VAL A 318 4.94 -1.88 -8.60
C VAL A 318 5.87 -2.53 -7.60
N ILE A 319 7.14 -2.13 -7.63
CA ILE A 319 8.14 -2.45 -6.60
C ILE A 319 8.74 -1.12 -6.16
N CYS A 320 8.81 -0.91 -4.85
CA CYS A 320 9.26 0.32 -4.22
C CYS A 320 10.30 0.05 -3.14
N ALA A 321 11.24 0.97 -2.99
CA ALA A 321 12.06 1.14 -1.79
C ALA A 321 11.57 2.35 -0.99
N TYR A 322 11.67 2.26 0.33
CA TYR A 322 11.35 3.34 1.25
C TYR A 322 12.56 3.61 2.15
N THR A 323 13.14 4.79 2.00
CA THR A 323 14.27 5.25 2.83
C THR A 323 13.73 6.10 3.97
N PHE A 324 14.10 5.77 5.21
CA PHE A 324 13.77 6.60 6.38
C PHE A 324 14.50 7.94 6.33
N LEU A 325 13.80 9.03 6.65
CA LEU A 325 14.32 10.40 6.68
C LEU A 325 14.36 10.91 8.13
N PRO A 326 15.50 10.81 8.84
CA PRO A 326 15.60 11.11 10.27
C PRO A 326 15.14 12.53 10.65
N GLU A 327 15.43 13.54 9.83
CA GLU A 327 15.10 14.93 10.13
C GLU A 327 13.60 15.19 10.22
N SER A 328 12.83 14.42 9.45
CA SER A 328 11.36 14.57 9.37
C SER A 328 10.60 13.43 10.03
N ARG A 329 11.30 12.32 10.35
CA ARG A 329 10.71 11.05 10.79
C ARG A 329 9.64 10.55 9.82
N THR A 330 9.96 10.62 8.52
CA THR A 330 9.09 10.17 7.43
C THR A 330 9.88 9.26 6.49
N PHE A 331 9.25 8.80 5.41
CA PHE A 331 9.87 7.90 4.45
C PHE A 331 9.83 8.52 3.06
N ARG A 332 10.97 8.55 2.38
CA ARG A 332 11.03 8.87 0.95
C ARG A 332 10.76 7.60 0.17
N ARG A 333 9.82 7.65 -0.78
CA ARG A 333 9.58 6.52 -1.68
C ARG A 333 10.39 6.65 -2.96
N GLN A 334 10.93 5.53 -3.41
CA GLN A 334 11.44 5.37 -4.75
C GLN A 334 10.79 4.18 -5.45
N ILE A 335 10.30 4.40 -6.68
CA ILE A 335 9.76 3.33 -7.53
C ILE A 335 10.96 2.66 -8.23
N LEU A 336 11.11 1.35 -8.03
CA LEU A 336 12.16 0.54 -8.66
C LEU A 336 11.67 -0.11 -9.96
N SER A 337 10.37 -0.46 -10.02
CA SER A 337 9.72 -1.00 -11.22
C SER A 337 8.21 -0.69 -11.20
N SER A 338 7.61 -0.46 -12.37
CA SER A 338 6.18 -0.14 -12.53
C SER A 338 5.63 -0.64 -13.87
N GLY A 339 4.41 -1.17 -13.90
CA GLY A 339 3.66 -1.48 -15.13
C GLY A 339 4.12 -2.68 -15.97
N GLY A 340 5.24 -3.33 -15.60
CA GLY A 340 5.79 -4.51 -16.28
C GLY A 340 5.40 -5.85 -15.63
N ASN A 341 6.28 -6.85 -15.79
CA ASN A 341 6.09 -8.24 -15.33
C ASN A 341 6.66 -8.52 -13.92
N ALA A 342 7.49 -7.61 -13.39
CA ALA A 342 8.13 -7.80 -12.08
C ALA A 342 7.10 -7.71 -10.95
N SER A 343 6.82 -8.85 -10.32
CA SER A 343 5.95 -8.96 -9.14
C SER A 343 6.74 -9.27 -7.88
N TRP A 344 6.30 -8.72 -6.76
CA TRP A 344 6.86 -8.99 -5.44
C TRP A 344 5.92 -9.92 -4.69
N ASP A 345 6.02 -11.21 -4.96
CA ASP A 345 5.09 -12.23 -4.48
C ASP A 345 5.48 -12.73 -3.06
N LEU A 346 5.27 -14.00 -2.71
CA LEU A 346 5.35 -14.48 -1.32
C LEU A 346 6.78 -14.69 -0.78
N ASP A 347 7.73 -14.98 -1.67
CA ASP A 347 9.11 -15.30 -1.26
C ASP A 347 10.16 -14.77 -2.26
N PRO A 348 10.22 -13.44 -2.48
CA PRO A 348 11.31 -12.79 -3.21
C PRO A 348 12.63 -12.95 -2.45
N LYS A 349 13.75 -12.72 -3.15
CA LYS A 349 15.09 -12.72 -2.53
C LYS A 349 15.80 -11.39 -2.79
N VAL A 350 16.60 -10.99 -1.81
CA VAL A 350 17.56 -9.89 -1.93
C VAL A 350 18.95 -10.48 -1.78
N VAL A 351 19.72 -10.48 -2.86
CA VAL A 351 20.98 -11.22 -2.96
C VAL A 351 21.80 -10.65 -4.11
N ASP A 352 23.12 -10.64 -3.97
CA ASP A 352 24.05 -10.35 -5.07
C ASP A 352 24.02 -11.52 -6.08
N LEU A 353 23.26 -11.39 -7.17
CA LEU A 353 22.97 -12.50 -8.07
C LEU A 353 24.05 -12.66 -9.15
N ASP A 354 24.68 -11.56 -9.57
CA ASP A 354 25.74 -11.59 -10.58
C ASP A 354 27.17 -11.56 -10.01
N GLY A 355 27.32 -11.37 -8.70
CA GLY A 355 28.58 -11.39 -7.97
C GLY A 355 29.37 -10.09 -8.09
N ASP A 356 28.72 -8.97 -8.41
CA ASP A 356 29.37 -7.66 -8.54
C ASP A 356 29.54 -6.92 -7.19
N GLY A 357 28.88 -7.43 -6.15
CA GLY A 357 28.96 -6.96 -4.78
C GLY A 357 27.83 -6.04 -4.33
N ASP A 358 26.90 -5.66 -5.21
CA ASP A 358 25.65 -5.01 -4.82
C ASP A 358 24.48 -5.99 -4.72
N LEU A 359 23.44 -5.60 -3.98
CA LEU A 359 22.29 -6.48 -3.72
C LEU A 359 21.23 -6.29 -4.78
N ASP A 360 20.90 -7.38 -5.48
CA ASP A 360 19.83 -7.46 -6.47
C ASP A 360 18.51 -7.94 -5.87
N LEU A 361 17.45 -7.82 -6.66
CA LEU A 361 16.14 -8.34 -6.30
C LEU A 361 15.69 -9.46 -7.24
N LEU A 362 15.45 -10.65 -6.69
CA LEU A 362 14.79 -11.75 -7.38
C LEU A 362 13.29 -11.73 -7.09
N CYS A 363 12.51 -11.52 -8.14
CA CYS A 363 11.08 -11.22 -8.09
C CYS A 363 10.27 -12.35 -8.76
N PRO A 364 9.95 -13.43 -8.02
CA PRO A 364 9.04 -14.46 -8.52
C PRO A 364 7.60 -13.96 -8.51
N GLY A 365 6.77 -14.56 -9.35
CA GLY A 365 5.33 -14.50 -9.20
C GLY A 365 4.60 -14.90 -10.47
N ARG A 366 3.28 -14.79 -10.43
CA ARG A 366 2.42 -15.14 -11.57
C ARG A 366 2.37 -14.09 -12.68
N GLY A 367 3.11 -12.99 -12.52
CA GLY A 367 3.39 -12.04 -13.60
C GLY A 367 4.60 -12.44 -14.44
N GLY A 368 5.35 -13.48 -14.02
CA GLY A 368 6.64 -13.88 -14.56
C GLY A 368 7.71 -13.92 -13.46
N LEU A 369 8.87 -14.46 -13.82
CA LEU A 369 10.09 -14.45 -13.00
C LEU A 369 11.01 -13.34 -13.52
N CYS A 370 11.29 -12.37 -12.67
CA CYS A 370 12.16 -11.24 -13.00
C CYS A 370 13.34 -11.15 -12.04
N TRP A 371 14.45 -10.61 -12.54
CA TRP A 371 15.61 -10.18 -11.77
C TRP A 371 15.77 -8.67 -11.98
N LEU A 372 15.80 -7.91 -10.89
CA LEU A 372 16.11 -6.49 -10.90
C LEU A 372 17.58 -6.36 -10.48
N GLU A 373 18.45 -6.15 -11.48
CA GLU A 373 19.88 -5.91 -11.29
C GLU A 373 20.07 -4.50 -10.73
N ASN A 374 20.70 -4.39 -9.57
CA ASN A 374 21.07 -3.12 -8.98
C ASN A 374 22.28 -2.57 -9.74
N VAL A 375 22.19 -1.30 -10.14
CA VAL A 375 23.28 -0.61 -10.85
C VAL A 375 23.57 0.74 -10.19
N THR A 376 23.23 0.85 -8.90
CA THR A 376 23.34 2.09 -8.13
C THR A 376 24.80 2.48 -7.94
N THR A 377 25.66 1.50 -7.64
CA THR A 377 27.08 1.73 -7.30
C THR A 377 28.04 1.47 -8.47
N SER A 378 27.56 0.87 -9.57
CA SER A 378 28.40 0.47 -10.69
C SER A 378 28.93 1.66 -11.52
N ALA A 379 30.14 1.52 -12.08
CA ALA A 379 30.82 2.57 -12.85
C ALA A 379 30.08 3.01 -14.13
N THR A 380 29.10 2.21 -14.58
CA THR A 380 28.17 2.46 -15.70
C THR A 380 27.06 3.45 -15.35
N ALA A 381 26.91 3.88 -14.08
CA ALA A 381 25.95 4.89 -13.64
C ALA A 381 26.14 6.30 -14.25
N LYS A 382 27.15 6.52 -15.10
CA LYS A 382 27.38 7.78 -15.81
C LYS A 382 26.52 7.92 -17.08
N ALA A 383 25.24 8.30 -16.97
CA ALA A 383 24.54 9.05 -18.04
C ALA A 383 23.12 9.58 -17.73
N ALA A 384 22.49 9.34 -16.57
CA ALA A 384 21.13 9.87 -16.32
C ALA A 384 21.11 10.84 -15.13
N THR A 385 20.83 12.12 -15.39
CA THR A 385 20.72 13.18 -14.39
C THR A 385 19.34 13.16 -13.70
N THR A 386 19.35 13.20 -12.37
CA THR A 386 18.27 12.84 -11.44
C THR A 386 17.28 13.96 -11.08
N ARG A 387 16.97 14.86 -12.02
CA ARG A 387 15.84 15.80 -11.84
C ARG A 387 14.67 15.59 -12.79
N ASP A 388 14.84 14.74 -13.81
CA ASP A 388 13.78 14.43 -14.79
C ASP A 388 13.14 13.04 -14.58
N ALA A 389 13.75 12.12 -13.84
CA ALA A 389 13.29 10.73 -13.69
C ALA A 389 11.83 10.54 -13.22
N PHE A 390 11.33 11.35 -12.26
CA PHE A 390 9.94 11.25 -11.78
C PHE A 390 8.91 11.85 -12.74
N ARG A 391 9.28 12.89 -13.50
CA ARG A 391 8.41 13.46 -14.54
C ARG A 391 8.40 12.55 -15.77
N ASP A 392 9.55 11.97 -16.10
CA ASP A 392 9.70 10.99 -17.17
C ASP A 392 8.89 9.73 -16.85
N ASP A 393 8.90 9.25 -15.61
CA ASP A 393 8.07 8.12 -15.15
C ASP A 393 6.57 8.42 -15.23
N LEU A 394 6.11 9.61 -14.83
CA LEU A 394 4.69 9.98 -14.99
C LEU A 394 4.28 10.00 -16.47
N HIS A 395 5.12 10.57 -17.34
CA HIS A 395 4.83 10.61 -18.78
C HIS A 395 4.89 9.22 -19.42
N GLN A 396 5.72 8.31 -18.92
CA GLN A 396 5.76 6.91 -19.32
C GLN A 396 4.52 6.13 -18.84
N GLN A 397 3.98 6.46 -17.67
CA GLN A 397 2.75 5.87 -17.13
C GLN A 397 1.47 6.49 -17.71
N ALA A 398 1.55 7.67 -18.31
CA ALA A 398 0.42 8.32 -18.96
C ALA A 398 0.20 7.74 -20.36
N ALA A 399 -1.06 7.76 -20.82
CA ALA A 399 -1.39 7.34 -22.17
C ALA A 399 -2.44 8.27 -22.78
N GLU A 400 -2.31 8.55 -24.07
CA GLU A 400 -3.25 9.42 -24.79
C GLU A 400 -4.46 8.63 -25.29
N TYR A 401 -5.65 9.17 -25.04
CA TYR A 401 -6.91 8.61 -25.50
C TYR A 401 -7.66 9.64 -26.32
N PRO A 402 -7.83 9.43 -27.64
CA PRO A 402 -8.47 10.41 -28.52
C PRO A 402 -9.97 10.56 -28.27
N ASP A 403 -10.58 9.62 -27.55
CA ASP A 403 -12.02 9.59 -27.29
C ASP A 403 -12.33 8.95 -25.94
N HIS A 404 -12.43 9.77 -24.89
CA HIS A 404 -12.72 9.33 -23.52
C HIS A 404 -14.10 8.67 -23.34
N ARG A 405 -15.00 8.85 -24.31
CA ARG A 405 -16.33 8.21 -24.34
C ARG A 405 -16.26 6.71 -24.64
N ARG A 406 -15.09 6.20 -25.02
CA ARG A 406 -14.85 4.77 -25.27
C ARG A 406 -13.75 4.30 -24.33
N LEU A 407 -14.08 3.41 -23.41
CA LEU A 407 -13.11 2.83 -22.48
C LEU A 407 -12.25 1.79 -23.20
N MET A 408 -11.18 2.28 -23.81
CA MET A 408 -10.12 1.54 -24.50
C MET A 408 -8.86 1.49 -23.65
N VAL A 409 -7.89 0.65 -23.97
CA VAL A 409 -6.56 0.62 -23.33
C VAL A 409 -5.45 0.71 -24.38
N VAL A 410 -4.36 1.40 -24.05
CA VAL A 410 -3.11 1.33 -24.81
C VAL A 410 -2.33 0.11 -24.29
N ASN A 411 -2.10 -0.89 -25.15
CA ASN A 411 -1.35 -2.10 -24.78
C ASN A 411 0.17 -1.84 -24.74
N SER A 412 0.96 -2.86 -24.40
CA SER A 412 2.43 -2.79 -24.35
C SER A 412 3.09 -2.41 -25.68
N ASP A 413 2.43 -2.63 -26.82
CA ASP A 413 2.92 -2.22 -28.15
C ASP A 413 2.57 -0.76 -28.50
N GLY A 414 1.97 -0.02 -27.56
CA GLY A 414 1.49 1.34 -27.78
C GLY A 414 0.22 1.42 -28.64
N ARG A 415 -0.50 0.30 -28.84
CA ARG A 415 -1.72 0.25 -29.66
C ARG A 415 -2.98 0.39 -28.82
N LEU A 416 -3.92 1.18 -29.31
CA LEU A 416 -5.24 1.33 -28.70
C LEU A 416 -6.13 0.12 -29.04
N VAL A 417 -6.55 -0.63 -28.02
CA VAL A 417 -7.36 -1.84 -28.15
C VAL A 417 -8.59 -1.82 -27.21
N PRO A 418 -9.68 -2.54 -27.54
CA PRO A 418 -10.83 -2.67 -26.65
C PRO A 418 -10.44 -3.35 -25.34
N ILE A 419 -11.09 -2.96 -24.25
CA ILE A 419 -10.93 -3.63 -22.95
C ILE A 419 -11.85 -4.85 -22.93
N THR A 420 -11.26 -6.04 -22.88
CA THR A 420 -11.93 -7.34 -22.88
C THR A 420 -11.57 -8.19 -21.67
N ALA A 421 -10.52 -7.83 -20.93
CA ALA A 421 -10.06 -8.52 -19.73
C ALA A 421 -9.85 -7.58 -18.53
N PRO A 422 -10.03 -8.06 -17.28
CA PRO A 422 -9.76 -7.26 -16.08
C PRO A 422 -8.34 -6.66 -15.98
N ARG A 423 -7.31 -7.36 -16.49
CA ARG A 423 -5.92 -6.85 -16.54
C ARG A 423 -5.80 -5.60 -17.42
N GLU A 424 -6.43 -5.60 -18.59
CA GLU A 424 -6.45 -4.46 -19.50
C GLU A 424 -7.13 -3.25 -18.85
N TRP A 425 -8.21 -3.49 -18.10
CA TRP A 425 -8.84 -2.45 -17.30
C TRP A 425 -7.92 -1.92 -16.19
N GLY A 426 -7.20 -2.80 -15.50
CA GLY A 426 -6.21 -2.42 -14.50
C GLY A 426 -5.12 -1.50 -15.04
N THR A 427 -4.54 -1.85 -16.19
CA THR A 427 -3.63 -0.98 -16.94
C THR A 427 -4.28 0.37 -17.27
N ARG A 428 -5.52 0.35 -17.78
CA ARG A 428 -6.26 1.58 -18.07
C ARG A 428 -6.46 2.45 -16.83
N ARG A 429 -6.79 1.87 -15.68
CA ARG A 429 -6.94 2.60 -14.40
C ARG A 429 -5.61 3.24 -13.94
N GLY A 430 -4.48 2.59 -14.19
CA GLY A 430 -3.15 3.20 -14.05
C GLY A 430 -3.00 4.47 -14.89
N HIS A 431 -3.32 4.36 -16.19
CA HIS A 431 -3.31 5.52 -17.11
C HIS A 431 -4.25 6.63 -16.66
N VAL A 432 -5.45 6.32 -16.14
CA VAL A 432 -6.38 7.31 -15.58
C VAL A 432 -5.72 8.12 -14.46
N ARG A 433 -5.07 7.44 -13.49
CA ARG A 433 -4.37 8.13 -12.39
C ARG A 433 -3.23 9.00 -12.89
N ALA A 434 -2.43 8.50 -13.84
CA ALA A 434 -1.34 9.27 -14.44
C ALA A 434 -1.87 10.52 -15.18
N ASN A 435 -2.92 10.36 -15.99
CA ASN A 435 -3.54 11.46 -16.73
C ASN A 435 -4.19 12.49 -15.80
N MET A 436 -4.80 12.07 -14.69
CA MET A 436 -5.28 12.99 -13.67
C MET A 436 -4.13 13.80 -13.06
N GLN A 437 -2.98 13.19 -12.77
CA GLN A 437 -1.80 13.89 -12.26
C GLN A 437 -1.18 14.86 -13.30
N LEU A 438 -1.29 14.58 -14.60
CA LEU A 438 -0.92 15.52 -15.66
C LEU A 438 -1.76 16.81 -15.67
N VAL A 439 -2.93 16.83 -15.02
CA VAL A 439 -3.78 18.03 -14.92
C VAL A 439 -3.77 18.62 -13.52
N MET A 440 -3.89 17.77 -12.50
CA MET A 440 -4.01 18.18 -11.09
C MET A 440 -2.63 18.39 -10.43
N GLY A 441 -1.55 17.87 -11.00
CA GLY A 441 -0.24 17.80 -10.36
C GLY A 441 0.01 16.42 -9.74
N LEU A 442 1.26 16.17 -9.37
CA LEU A 442 1.67 14.90 -8.76
C LEU A 442 1.03 14.72 -7.39
N LEU A 443 0.63 13.47 -7.09
CA LEU A 443 0.29 13.08 -5.73
C LEU A 443 1.54 13.25 -4.85
N PRO A 444 1.42 13.87 -3.66
CA PRO A 444 2.56 14.03 -2.76
C PRO A 444 3.25 12.73 -2.37
N ASP A 445 4.58 12.81 -2.24
CA ASP A 445 5.41 11.70 -1.75
C ASP A 445 5.10 11.37 -0.28
N PRO A 446 5.19 10.08 0.14
CA PRO A 446 5.16 9.65 1.53
C PRO A 446 5.97 10.52 2.51
N ALA A 447 7.07 11.15 2.09
CA ALA A 447 7.89 12.03 2.93
C ALA A 447 7.13 13.27 3.45
N ARG A 448 5.94 13.55 2.92
CA ARG A 448 5.09 14.65 3.38
C ARG A 448 4.08 14.22 4.46
N ARG A 449 4.02 12.92 4.81
CA ARG A 449 3.15 12.38 5.88
C ARG A 449 3.74 12.64 7.27
N VAL A 450 3.54 13.85 7.78
CA VAL A 450 3.89 14.19 9.17
C VAL A 450 2.90 13.56 10.17
N PRO A 451 3.28 13.36 11.45
CA PRO A 451 2.34 12.93 12.48
C PRO A 451 1.06 13.76 12.48
N LEU A 452 -0.10 13.10 12.61
CA LEU A 452 -1.41 13.75 12.47
C LEU A 452 -1.64 14.84 13.53
N ASP A 453 -1.02 14.73 14.71
CA ASP A 453 -1.12 15.69 15.83
C ASP A 453 -2.57 16.21 16.01
N VAL A 454 -3.54 15.30 16.22
CA VAL A 454 -4.95 15.68 16.29
C VAL A 454 -5.22 16.50 17.56
N GLN A 455 -5.68 17.74 17.39
CA GLN A 455 -5.99 18.66 18.48
C GLN A 455 -7.50 18.92 18.55
N ILE A 456 -8.09 18.75 19.73
CA ILE A 456 -9.51 19.04 19.97
C ILE A 456 -9.62 20.44 20.59
N SER A 457 -10.35 21.34 19.93
CA SER A 457 -10.55 22.72 20.42
C SER A 457 -11.92 22.95 21.04
N HIS A 458 -12.92 22.14 20.66
CA HIS A 458 -14.27 22.24 21.16
C HIS A 458 -14.95 20.87 21.12
N GLU A 459 -15.82 20.60 22.09
CA GLU A 459 -16.64 19.40 22.13
C GLU A 459 -18.05 19.77 22.61
N GLU A 460 -19.06 19.23 21.95
CA GLU A 460 -20.46 19.42 22.31
C GLU A 460 -21.29 18.18 22.03
N ARG A 461 -22.39 18.03 22.77
CA ARG A 461 -23.40 17.01 22.50
C ARG A 461 -24.39 17.55 21.48
N ALA A 462 -24.47 16.87 20.34
CA ALA A 462 -25.48 17.10 19.33
C ALA A 462 -26.62 16.07 19.50
N GLU A 463 -27.63 16.13 18.62
CA GLU A 463 -28.75 15.20 18.65
C GLU A 463 -28.30 13.79 18.25
N GLY A 464 -28.05 12.94 19.26
CA GLY A 464 -27.72 11.52 19.08
C GLY A 464 -26.25 11.18 18.89
N TYR A 465 -25.33 12.16 18.99
CA TYR A 465 -23.89 11.95 18.82
C TYR A 465 -23.05 13.03 19.54
N LEU A 466 -21.76 12.77 19.69
CA LEU A 466 -20.78 13.74 20.18
C LEU A 466 -20.11 14.44 19.00
N ARG A 467 -20.06 15.77 18.99
CA ARG A 467 -19.41 16.55 17.93
C ARG A 467 -18.16 17.22 18.50
N ARG A 468 -17.02 16.99 17.87
CA ARG A 468 -15.71 17.57 18.24
C ARG A 468 -15.19 18.45 17.13
N LYS A 469 -14.86 19.70 17.42
CA LYS A 469 -14.04 20.52 16.51
C LYS A 469 -12.60 20.09 16.72
N ILE A 470 -11.97 19.65 15.63
CA ILE A 470 -10.58 19.23 15.64
C ILE A 470 -9.77 20.00 14.61
N SER A 471 -8.45 20.00 14.77
CA SER A 471 -7.51 20.23 13.69
C SER A 471 -6.47 19.13 13.66
N PHE A 472 -5.91 18.84 12.49
CA PHE A 472 -4.84 17.85 12.34
C PHE A 472 -3.85 18.27 11.26
N ALA A 473 -2.59 17.88 11.43
CA ALA A 473 -1.54 18.13 10.47
C ALA A 473 -1.68 17.20 9.26
N VAL A 474 -1.54 17.78 8.07
CA VAL A 474 -1.66 17.07 6.80
C VAL A 474 -0.33 16.99 6.05
N GLU A 475 0.53 17.99 6.24
CA GLU A 475 1.89 18.07 5.70
C GLU A 475 2.70 19.07 6.54
N PRO A 476 4.04 19.16 6.39
CA PRO A 476 4.85 20.10 7.17
C PRO A 476 4.31 21.54 7.08
N GLY A 477 4.04 22.15 8.23
CA GLY A 477 3.59 23.54 8.32
C GLY A 477 2.11 23.80 7.98
N ASP A 478 1.31 22.76 7.75
CA ASP A 478 -0.09 22.92 7.37
C ASP A 478 -1.03 21.97 8.13
N ARG A 479 -2.19 22.50 8.50
CA ARG A 479 -3.18 21.81 9.33
C ARG A 479 -4.59 22.15 8.85
N ILE A 480 -5.46 21.15 8.83
CA ILE A 480 -6.84 21.34 8.41
C ILE A 480 -7.79 21.32 9.61
N PRO A 481 -8.73 22.28 9.71
CA PRO A 481 -9.84 22.21 10.66
C PRO A 481 -10.91 21.24 10.15
N ALA A 482 -11.52 20.50 11.08
CA ALA A 482 -12.56 19.53 10.77
C ALA A 482 -13.57 19.38 11.93
N TRP A 483 -14.75 18.86 11.62
CA TRP A 483 -15.64 18.26 12.63
C TRP A 483 -15.46 16.75 12.65
N LEU A 484 -15.31 16.18 13.83
CA LEU A 484 -15.39 14.74 14.08
C LEU A 484 -16.68 14.44 14.84
N LEU A 485 -17.58 13.67 14.22
CA LEU A 485 -18.87 13.30 14.76
C LEU A 485 -18.81 11.83 15.17
N LEU A 486 -18.95 11.59 16.47
CA LEU A 486 -18.84 10.27 17.09
C LEU A 486 -20.24 9.79 17.47
N PRO A 487 -20.78 8.73 16.83
CA PRO A 487 -22.14 8.28 17.03
C PRO A 487 -22.39 7.79 18.46
N ALA A 488 -23.67 7.69 18.84
CA ALA A 488 -24.05 7.00 20.07
C ALA A 488 -23.43 5.58 20.10
N GLY A 489 -22.81 5.21 21.23
CA GLY A 489 -22.12 3.93 21.38
C GLY A 489 -20.65 3.92 20.97
N PHE A 490 -20.11 5.01 20.41
CA PHE A 490 -18.66 5.16 20.25
C PHE A 490 -17.95 5.06 21.61
N SER A 491 -16.96 4.17 21.70
CA SER A 491 -16.11 4.03 22.88
C SER A 491 -14.69 3.77 22.44
N ALA A 492 -13.76 4.63 22.86
CA ALA A 492 -12.34 4.37 22.63
C ALA A 492 -11.83 3.15 23.43
N ALA A 493 -12.54 2.75 24.49
CA ALA A 493 -12.17 1.64 25.36
C ALA A 493 -12.79 0.29 24.96
N GLN A 494 -13.77 0.31 24.06
CA GLN A 494 -14.39 -0.92 23.53
C GLN A 494 -14.23 -0.88 22.01
N PRO A 495 -13.46 -1.79 21.40
CA PRO A 495 -13.32 -1.87 19.95
C PRO A 495 -14.62 -2.42 19.35
N ALA A 496 -15.69 -1.61 19.34
CA ALA A 496 -16.79 -1.80 18.42
C ALA A 496 -16.23 -1.39 17.05
N ALA A 497 -16.20 -2.31 16.09
CA ALA A 497 -15.83 -1.99 14.72
C ALA A 497 -16.98 -1.16 14.10
N LEU A 498 -16.84 0.17 14.07
CA LEU A 498 -17.84 1.08 13.51
C LEU A 498 -17.44 1.47 12.07
N PRO A 499 -18.40 1.63 11.16
CA PRO A 499 -18.13 2.22 9.87
C PRO A 499 -17.85 3.72 10.00
N ALA A 500 -17.08 4.26 9.06
CA ALA A 500 -16.75 5.67 9.01
C ALA A 500 -17.05 6.30 7.65
N MET A 501 -17.27 7.61 7.66
CA MET A 501 -17.57 8.41 6.47
C MET A 501 -16.71 9.67 6.45
N LEU A 502 -16.00 9.87 5.34
CA LEU A 502 -15.46 11.17 4.97
C LEU A 502 -16.57 12.00 4.31
N CYS A 503 -16.93 13.13 4.91
CA CYS A 503 -18.05 13.97 4.48
C CYS A 503 -17.54 15.31 3.94
N LEU A 504 -17.56 15.48 2.61
CA LEU A 504 -16.92 16.60 1.92
C LEU A 504 -17.95 17.67 1.53
N HIS A 505 -17.74 18.93 1.91
CA HIS A 505 -18.72 20.01 1.70
C HIS A 505 -18.68 20.62 0.27
N GLN A 506 -19.80 21.23 -0.12
CA GLN A 506 -19.99 22.03 -1.35
C GLN A 506 -19.31 23.40 -1.31
N THR A 507 -19.39 24.17 -2.40
CA THR A 507 -18.89 25.56 -2.49
C THR A 507 -19.74 26.51 -1.62
N THR A 508 -19.46 26.55 -0.31
CA THR A 508 -20.19 27.34 0.69
C THR A 508 -19.22 28.04 1.63
N GLY A 509 -19.50 29.29 2.01
CA GLY A 509 -18.59 30.08 2.84
C GLY A 509 -18.35 29.49 4.23
N ILE A 510 -19.35 28.78 4.77
CA ILE A 510 -19.29 28.13 6.09
C ILE A 510 -18.59 26.75 6.06
N GLY A 511 -18.18 26.28 4.87
CA GLY A 511 -17.42 25.04 4.70
C GLY A 511 -18.03 23.81 5.37
N LYS A 512 -17.22 23.12 6.17
CA LYS A 512 -17.56 21.90 6.93
C LYS A 512 -18.74 22.03 7.89
N ASP A 513 -19.14 23.25 8.25
CA ASP A 513 -20.22 23.48 9.19
C ASP A 513 -21.57 23.02 8.59
N GLU A 514 -21.78 23.21 7.28
CA GLU A 514 -23.04 22.86 6.62
C GLU A 514 -23.31 21.33 6.67
N PRO A 515 -22.41 20.43 6.22
CA PRO A 515 -22.65 19.00 6.38
C PRO A 515 -22.76 18.53 7.83
N ALA A 516 -22.11 19.23 8.77
CA ALA A 516 -22.17 18.94 10.20
C ALA A 516 -23.47 19.43 10.89
N GLY A 517 -24.42 19.98 10.13
CA GLY A 517 -25.72 20.45 10.63
C GLY A 517 -25.71 21.85 11.22
N LEU A 518 -24.73 22.68 10.88
CA LEU A 518 -24.51 24.02 11.45
C LEU A 518 -24.83 25.12 10.42
N GLY A 519 -26.12 25.30 10.14
CA GLY A 519 -26.61 26.33 9.20
C GLY A 519 -26.66 25.84 7.75
N GLY A 520 -26.89 26.76 6.82
CA GLY A 520 -27.06 26.43 5.39
C GLY A 520 -28.36 25.67 5.09
N LEU A 521 -28.35 24.85 4.04
CA LEU A 521 -29.48 24.05 3.57
C LEU A 521 -29.55 22.72 4.32
N SER A 522 -30.69 22.43 4.94
CA SER A 522 -30.90 21.16 5.67
C SER A 522 -30.73 19.92 4.81
N ASN A 523 -30.96 20.03 3.49
CA ASN A 523 -30.72 18.92 2.56
C ASN A 523 -29.25 18.52 2.42
N LEU A 524 -28.32 19.37 2.88
CA LEU A 524 -26.90 19.15 2.81
C LEU A 524 -26.30 18.75 4.16
N HIS A 525 -27.11 18.50 5.19
CA HIS A 525 -26.68 18.09 6.55
C HIS A 525 -26.33 16.59 6.64
N TYR A 526 -25.74 16.03 5.60
CA TYR A 526 -25.59 14.57 5.50
C TYR A 526 -24.62 13.95 6.52
N ALA A 527 -23.61 14.70 7.02
CA ALA A 527 -22.75 14.17 8.07
C ALA A 527 -23.48 14.08 9.42
N HIS A 528 -24.33 15.07 9.73
CA HIS A 528 -25.21 15.03 10.89
C HIS A 528 -26.14 13.81 10.86
N GLU A 529 -26.83 13.59 9.74
CA GLU A 529 -27.76 12.48 9.58
C GLU A 529 -27.06 11.10 9.57
N LEU A 530 -25.85 11.00 9.01
CA LEU A 530 -25.04 9.77 9.04
C LEU A 530 -24.51 9.46 10.45
N ALA A 531 -24.10 10.47 11.22
CA ALA A 531 -23.69 10.28 12.61
C ALA A 531 -24.85 9.76 13.47
N GLN A 532 -26.07 10.29 13.29
CA GLN A 532 -27.27 9.76 13.94
C GLN A 532 -27.56 8.29 13.57
N ARG A 533 -27.11 7.86 12.39
CA ARG A 533 -27.24 6.48 11.93
C ARG A 533 -26.15 5.56 12.45
N GLY A 534 -25.14 6.02 13.18
CA GLY A 534 -24.09 5.16 13.71
C GLY A 534 -22.79 5.13 12.90
N PHE A 535 -22.59 6.08 11.98
CA PHE A 535 -21.30 6.26 11.30
C PHE A 535 -20.41 7.24 12.08
N VAL A 536 -19.13 6.94 12.20
CA VAL A 536 -18.13 7.94 12.58
C VAL A 536 -17.92 8.87 11.38
N CYS A 537 -18.19 10.17 11.51
CA CYS A 537 -18.07 11.09 10.38
C CYS A 537 -16.95 12.10 10.60
N LEU A 538 -16.07 12.26 9.62
CA LEU A 538 -15.07 13.33 9.58
C LEU A 538 -15.43 14.32 8.47
N VAL A 539 -15.53 15.60 8.83
CA VAL A 539 -16.00 16.69 7.97
C VAL A 539 -14.90 17.76 7.89
N PRO A 540 -13.93 17.64 6.97
CA PRO A 540 -12.84 18.60 6.83
C PRO A 540 -13.24 19.81 5.98
N ASP A 541 -12.60 20.96 6.21
CA ASP A 541 -12.67 22.10 5.30
C ASP A 541 -11.81 21.87 4.04
N TYR A 542 -12.35 22.29 2.90
CA TYR A 542 -11.63 22.42 1.63
C TYR A 542 -10.73 23.68 1.65
N PRO A 543 -9.55 23.65 1.01
CA PRO A 543 -8.68 24.83 0.86
C PRO A 543 -9.43 26.14 0.51
N SER A 544 -9.24 27.17 1.33
CA SER A 544 -9.85 28.51 1.20
C SER A 544 -11.36 28.58 1.50
N PHE A 545 -11.91 27.63 2.26
CA PHE A 545 -13.29 27.67 2.79
C PHE A 545 -13.32 27.47 4.31
N GLY A 546 -14.46 27.80 4.92
CA GLY A 546 -14.68 27.62 6.35
C GLY A 546 -13.60 28.28 7.19
N GLU A 547 -12.96 27.49 8.04
CA GLU A 547 -11.90 27.94 8.95
C GLU A 547 -10.49 27.73 8.38
N TYR A 548 -10.38 27.37 7.09
CA TYR A 548 -9.13 27.02 6.43
C TYR A 548 -8.71 28.04 5.36
N PRO A 549 -8.16 29.20 5.76
CA PRO A 549 -7.59 30.15 4.81
C PRO A 549 -6.35 29.52 4.15
N TYR A 550 -6.41 29.36 2.83
CA TYR A 550 -5.31 28.77 2.06
C TYR A 550 -4.97 29.63 0.84
N ASP A 551 -3.68 29.92 0.66
CA ASP A 551 -3.15 30.64 -0.51
C ASP A 551 -2.32 29.70 -1.39
N PHE A 552 -2.88 29.32 -2.54
CA PHE A 552 -2.24 28.42 -3.50
C PHE A 552 -0.93 28.97 -4.09
N LYS A 553 -0.71 30.29 -4.07
CA LYS A 553 0.51 30.88 -4.65
C LYS A 553 1.69 30.84 -3.71
N THR A 554 1.45 30.90 -2.40
CA THR A 554 2.50 30.98 -1.39
C THR A 554 2.61 29.68 -0.60
N GLN A 555 1.52 29.25 0.04
CA GLN A 555 1.47 28.01 0.83
C GLN A 555 1.39 26.76 -0.06
N GLY A 556 0.73 26.86 -1.21
CA GLY A 556 0.51 25.76 -2.15
C GLY A 556 1.46 25.73 -3.34
N ALA A 557 2.57 26.49 -3.32
CA ALA A 557 3.42 26.68 -4.51
C ALA A 557 4.00 25.37 -5.11
N HIS A 558 4.11 24.32 -4.30
CA HIS A 558 4.54 22.97 -4.73
C HIS A 558 3.40 22.11 -5.28
N TYR A 559 2.14 22.50 -5.09
CA TYR A 559 1.00 21.87 -5.75
C TYR A 559 0.71 22.55 -7.08
N ALA A 560 0.44 21.77 -8.11
CA ALA A 560 0.00 22.32 -9.39
C ALA A 560 -1.47 22.77 -9.36
N SER A 561 -2.24 22.36 -8.35
CA SER A 561 -3.68 22.59 -8.30
C SER A 561 -4.25 22.42 -6.88
N GLY A 562 -5.31 23.17 -6.58
CA GLY A 562 -6.07 22.97 -5.34
C GLY A 562 -6.80 21.64 -5.28
N SER A 563 -7.15 21.05 -6.43
CA SER A 563 -7.72 19.70 -6.48
C SER A 563 -6.75 18.64 -5.95
N MET A 564 -5.46 18.69 -6.30
CA MET A 564 -4.47 17.74 -5.75
C MET A 564 -4.20 17.98 -4.27
N LYS A 565 -4.15 19.24 -3.84
CA LYS A 565 -4.08 19.57 -2.41
C LYS A 565 -5.28 19.01 -1.63
N ALA A 566 -6.49 19.11 -2.18
CA ALA A 566 -7.69 18.58 -1.55
C ALA A 566 -7.71 17.05 -1.49
N ILE A 567 -7.26 16.37 -2.56
CA ILE A 567 -7.05 14.92 -2.56
C ILE A 567 -6.09 14.54 -1.43
N TRP A 568 -4.94 15.20 -1.31
CA TRP A 568 -3.99 14.95 -0.23
C TRP A 568 -4.60 15.14 1.16
N ASN A 569 -5.31 16.26 1.39
CA ASN A 569 -6.00 16.52 2.65
C ASN A 569 -6.99 15.40 2.99
N ASN A 570 -7.71 14.89 2.00
CA ASN A 570 -8.67 13.82 2.17
C ASN A 570 -8.00 12.48 2.48
N LEU A 571 -6.87 12.14 1.84
CA LEU A 571 -6.07 10.97 2.20
C LEU A 571 -5.64 11.02 3.68
N ARG A 572 -5.18 12.20 4.13
CA ARG A 572 -4.82 12.44 5.55
C ARG A 572 -6.03 12.41 6.48
N ALA A 573 -7.21 12.82 6.01
CA ALA A 573 -8.46 12.70 6.75
C ALA A 573 -8.85 11.22 6.95
N VAL A 574 -8.64 10.36 5.96
CA VAL A 574 -8.83 8.91 6.11
C VAL A 574 -7.82 8.33 7.11
N ASP A 575 -6.58 8.82 7.12
CA ASP A 575 -5.59 8.42 8.15
C ASP A 575 -6.07 8.78 9.58
N VAL A 576 -6.75 9.93 9.77
CA VAL A 576 -7.39 10.27 11.06
C VAL A 576 -8.47 9.26 11.41
N LEU A 577 -9.33 8.89 10.46
CA LEU A 577 -10.38 7.90 10.70
C LEU A 577 -9.79 6.54 11.13
N GLU A 578 -8.78 6.03 10.42
CA GLU A 578 -8.10 4.76 10.74
C GLU A 578 -7.29 4.80 12.04
N SER A 579 -6.94 5.99 12.54
CA SER A 579 -6.27 6.16 13.83
C SER A 579 -7.22 5.99 15.03
N LEU A 580 -8.55 6.02 14.81
CA LEU A 580 -9.54 5.89 15.87
C LEU A 580 -9.74 4.40 16.19
N PRO A 581 -9.50 3.94 17.44
CA PRO A 581 -9.55 2.51 17.77
C PRO A 581 -10.89 1.78 17.52
N ALA A 582 -11.99 2.53 17.42
CA ALA A 582 -13.32 2.00 17.16
C ALA A 582 -13.74 2.10 15.68
N VAL A 583 -12.88 2.60 14.79
CA VAL A 583 -13.17 2.61 13.35
C VAL A 583 -12.65 1.33 12.73
N ASP A 584 -13.49 0.70 11.92
CA ASP A 584 -13.07 -0.41 11.06
C ASP A 584 -12.45 0.14 9.77
N PRO A 585 -11.14 -0.10 9.52
CA PRO A 585 -10.46 0.42 8.33
C PRO A 585 -11.03 -0.14 7.03
N ASP A 586 -11.78 -1.25 7.07
CA ASP A 586 -12.38 -1.86 5.88
C ASP A 586 -13.78 -1.33 5.57
N ARG A 587 -14.32 -0.44 6.42
CA ARG A 587 -15.68 0.08 6.31
C ARG A 587 -15.71 1.61 6.33
N ILE A 588 -14.84 2.19 5.50
CA ILE A 588 -14.77 3.64 5.27
C ILE A 588 -15.39 3.99 3.91
N GLY A 589 -16.31 4.95 3.89
CA GLY A 589 -16.88 5.54 2.68
C GLY A 589 -16.62 7.04 2.57
N VAL A 590 -17.01 7.62 1.43
CA VAL A 590 -16.97 9.06 1.19
C VAL A 590 -18.30 9.55 0.62
N ILE A 591 -18.74 10.73 1.05
CA ILE A 591 -19.96 11.39 0.57
C ILE A 591 -19.72 12.87 0.38
N GLY A 592 -20.24 13.45 -0.70
CA GLY A 592 -20.18 14.89 -0.89
C GLY A 592 -21.18 15.43 -1.90
N HIS A 593 -21.39 16.75 -1.85
CA HIS A 593 -22.26 17.49 -2.74
C HIS A 593 -21.48 18.56 -3.52
N SER A 594 -21.76 18.75 -4.81
CA SER A 594 -21.13 19.78 -5.66
C SER A 594 -19.60 19.70 -5.65
N LEU A 595 -18.89 20.71 -5.11
CA LEU A 595 -17.46 20.65 -4.78
C LEU A 595 -17.07 19.34 -4.09
N GLY A 596 -17.77 18.98 -3.01
CA GLY A 596 -17.54 17.73 -2.30
C GLY A 596 -17.89 16.50 -3.13
N GLY A 597 -18.82 16.61 -4.09
CA GLY A 597 -19.25 15.54 -4.97
C GLY A 597 -18.19 15.11 -5.99
N HIS A 598 -17.54 16.05 -6.68
CA HIS A 598 -16.38 15.68 -7.51
C HIS A 598 -15.16 15.35 -6.67
N ASN A 599 -14.98 16.00 -5.51
CA ASN A 599 -13.81 15.73 -4.67
C ASN A 599 -13.88 14.30 -4.09
N ALA A 600 -15.07 13.79 -3.81
CA ALA A 600 -15.30 12.38 -3.45
C ALA A 600 -14.85 11.43 -4.57
N LEU A 601 -15.22 11.72 -5.83
CA LEU A 601 -14.78 10.96 -7.01
C LEU A 601 -13.26 10.99 -7.16
N PHE A 602 -12.67 12.19 -7.18
CA PHE A 602 -11.23 12.35 -7.38
C PHE A 602 -10.43 11.68 -6.28
N THR A 603 -10.81 11.87 -5.02
CA THR A 603 -10.15 11.23 -3.87
C THR A 603 -10.23 9.71 -3.98
N ALA A 604 -11.41 9.17 -4.31
CA ALA A 604 -11.58 7.73 -4.42
C ALA A 604 -10.74 7.10 -5.54
N VAL A 605 -10.40 7.83 -6.61
CA VAL A 605 -9.46 7.32 -7.63
C VAL A 605 -8.04 7.11 -7.07
N PHE A 606 -7.62 7.93 -6.09
CA PHE A 606 -6.28 7.86 -5.47
C PHE A 606 -6.25 7.08 -4.14
N ASP A 607 -7.39 6.84 -3.51
CA ASP A 607 -7.48 6.14 -2.22
C ASP A 607 -8.42 4.94 -2.29
N LEU A 608 -7.84 3.73 -2.33
CA LEU A 608 -8.59 2.48 -2.39
C LEU A 608 -9.25 2.10 -1.06
N ARG A 609 -8.92 2.78 0.05
CA ARG A 609 -9.56 2.56 1.37
C ARG A 609 -11.02 3.01 1.40
N LEU A 610 -11.43 3.85 0.45
CA LEU A 610 -12.80 4.33 0.30
C LEU A 610 -13.64 3.28 -0.45
N ASN A 611 -14.39 2.46 0.29
CA ASN A 611 -15.14 1.29 -0.20
C ASN A 611 -16.49 1.63 -0.84
N ALA A 612 -17.08 2.77 -0.45
CA ALA A 612 -18.35 3.26 -0.97
C ALA A 612 -18.28 4.77 -1.21
N VAL A 613 -18.68 5.21 -2.41
CA VAL A 613 -18.55 6.59 -2.87
C VAL A 613 -19.92 7.16 -3.22
N VAL A 614 -20.33 8.26 -2.59
CA VAL A 614 -21.57 8.97 -2.89
C VAL A 614 -21.25 10.35 -3.44
N SER A 615 -21.70 10.63 -4.66
CA SER A 615 -21.56 11.95 -5.30
C SER A 615 -22.93 12.54 -5.62
N SER A 616 -23.25 13.67 -5.00
CA SER A 616 -24.48 14.42 -5.25
C SER A 616 -24.16 15.67 -6.05
N CYS A 617 -24.79 15.84 -7.23
CA CYS A 617 -24.58 16.99 -8.11
C CYS A 617 -23.09 17.29 -8.33
N GLY A 618 -22.26 16.27 -8.51
CA GLY A 618 -20.81 16.41 -8.43
C GLY A 618 -20.10 16.50 -9.77
N PHE A 619 -20.70 16.00 -10.85
CA PHE A 619 -19.98 15.81 -12.10
C PHE A 619 -20.88 15.71 -13.32
N THR A 620 -20.29 16.02 -14.47
CA THR A 620 -20.72 15.62 -15.82
C THR A 620 -19.45 15.62 -16.68
N PRO A 621 -19.35 14.81 -17.75
CA PRO A 621 -18.20 14.85 -18.63
C PRO A 621 -17.87 16.25 -19.15
N PHE A 622 -16.60 16.50 -19.46
CA PHE A 622 -16.10 17.83 -19.79
C PHE A 622 -16.79 18.45 -21.01
N HIS A 623 -17.13 17.65 -22.04
CA HIS A 623 -17.90 18.12 -23.19
C HIS A 623 -19.35 18.49 -22.86
N ASP A 624 -19.91 17.92 -21.81
CA ASP A 624 -21.28 18.19 -21.35
C ASP A 624 -21.33 19.34 -20.32
N TYR A 625 -20.19 19.67 -19.69
CA TYR A 625 -20.08 20.81 -18.76
C TYR A 625 -20.22 22.15 -19.49
N PHE A 626 -21.38 22.81 -19.35
CA PHE A 626 -21.76 24.04 -20.07
C PHE A 626 -21.49 23.98 -21.59
N GLY A 627 -21.64 22.79 -22.19
CA GLY A 627 -21.33 22.54 -23.59
C GLY A 627 -19.83 22.66 -23.93
N GLY A 628 -18.97 22.13 -23.07
CA GLY A 628 -17.51 22.13 -23.25
C GLY A 628 -16.78 23.35 -22.71
N LYS A 629 -17.45 24.21 -21.93
CA LYS A 629 -16.87 25.46 -21.41
C LYS A 629 -16.22 25.25 -20.05
N LEU A 630 -14.96 24.88 -20.05
CA LEU A 630 -14.25 24.41 -18.84
C LEU A 630 -13.80 25.51 -17.86
N ALA A 631 -14.15 26.78 -18.08
CA ALA A 631 -13.66 27.90 -17.27
C ALA A 631 -13.91 27.71 -15.75
N GLY A 632 -15.05 27.11 -15.38
CA GLY A 632 -15.40 26.81 -13.99
C GLY A 632 -14.44 25.85 -13.27
N TRP A 633 -13.69 25.04 -14.01
CA TRP A 633 -12.68 24.11 -13.46
C TRP A 633 -11.29 24.70 -13.34
N THR A 634 -11.05 25.94 -13.78
CA THR A 634 -9.68 26.44 -14.04
C THR A 634 -9.12 27.39 -13.00
N SER A 635 -9.85 27.67 -11.91
CA SER A 635 -9.29 28.48 -10.82
C SER A 635 -8.19 27.71 -10.08
N ASP A 636 -7.32 28.41 -9.35
CA ASP A 636 -6.26 27.80 -8.55
C ASP A 636 -6.80 26.80 -7.50
N ARG A 637 -8.05 27.00 -7.04
CA ARG A 637 -8.78 26.07 -6.17
C ARG A 637 -9.10 24.73 -6.82
N TYR A 638 -9.14 24.67 -8.15
CA TYR A 638 -9.50 23.50 -8.95
C TYR A 638 -8.29 23.06 -9.75
N MET A 639 -8.35 23.12 -11.09
CA MET A 639 -7.37 22.59 -12.04
C MET A 639 -6.91 23.65 -13.05
N PRO A 640 -6.01 24.58 -12.65
CA PRO A 640 -5.58 25.69 -13.51
C PRO A 640 -4.88 25.25 -14.81
N ARG A 641 -4.24 24.06 -14.81
CA ARG A 641 -3.59 23.48 -16.00
C ARG A 641 -4.54 23.20 -17.16
N ILE A 642 -5.86 23.04 -16.91
CA ILE A 642 -6.88 22.97 -17.99
C ILE A 642 -6.79 24.20 -18.89
N ARG A 643 -6.64 25.38 -18.29
CA ARG A 643 -6.42 26.63 -19.03
C ARG A 643 -4.99 26.72 -19.56
N GLU A 644 -4.01 26.51 -18.69
CA GLU A 644 -2.61 26.87 -18.95
C GLU A 644 -1.90 25.94 -19.93
N VAL A 645 -2.24 24.65 -19.92
CA VAL A 645 -1.60 23.61 -20.73
C VAL A 645 -2.53 23.14 -21.85
N TYR A 646 -3.81 22.93 -21.52
CA TYR A 646 -4.80 22.33 -22.42
C TYR A 646 -5.69 23.37 -23.12
N GLY A 647 -5.52 24.66 -22.84
CA GLY A 647 -6.18 25.75 -23.56
C GLY A 647 -7.69 25.84 -23.38
N ASN A 648 -8.24 25.29 -22.28
CA ASN A 648 -9.68 25.11 -22.06
C ASN A 648 -10.39 24.25 -23.11
N ASP A 649 -9.65 23.43 -23.86
CA ASP A 649 -10.22 22.53 -24.86
C ASP A 649 -10.49 21.15 -24.22
N PRO A 650 -11.75 20.72 -24.07
CA PRO A 650 -12.07 19.41 -23.51
C PRO A 650 -11.48 18.24 -24.31
N ASN A 651 -11.14 18.42 -25.60
CA ASN A 651 -10.47 17.36 -26.40
C ASN A 651 -8.99 17.19 -26.05
N ARG A 652 -8.39 18.19 -25.38
CA ARG A 652 -6.96 18.17 -25.02
C ARG A 652 -6.74 17.75 -23.58
N VAL A 653 -7.78 17.73 -22.74
CA VAL A 653 -7.67 17.26 -21.36
C VAL A 653 -7.42 15.74 -21.39
N PRO A 654 -6.36 15.23 -20.75
CA PRO A 654 -5.95 13.82 -20.88
C PRO A 654 -6.86 12.84 -20.11
N PHE A 655 -7.87 13.34 -19.39
CA PHE A 655 -8.89 12.49 -18.79
C PHE A 655 -10.29 13.12 -18.87
N ASP A 656 -11.33 12.34 -18.58
CA ASP A 656 -12.72 12.80 -18.41
C ASP A 656 -13.50 11.96 -17.35
N PHE A 657 -14.74 12.31 -17.04
CA PHE A 657 -15.54 11.64 -16.01
C PHE A 657 -16.02 10.22 -16.37
N TYR A 658 -15.96 9.83 -17.65
CA TYR A 658 -16.25 8.46 -18.09
C TYR A 658 -15.34 7.45 -17.39
N GLU A 659 -14.02 7.69 -17.46
CA GLU A 659 -13.02 6.78 -16.92
C GLU A 659 -12.81 6.97 -15.41
N ILE A 660 -13.05 8.17 -14.86
CA ILE A 660 -13.06 8.40 -13.40
C ILE A 660 -14.13 7.55 -12.74
N LEU A 661 -15.35 7.54 -13.30
CA LEU A 661 -16.43 6.74 -12.75
C LEU A 661 -16.10 5.25 -12.82
N ALA A 662 -15.58 4.79 -13.97
CA ALA A 662 -15.15 3.41 -14.14
C ALA A 662 -13.99 3.03 -13.18
N ALA A 663 -13.04 3.94 -12.91
CA ALA A 663 -11.89 3.75 -12.00
C ALA A 663 -12.28 3.38 -10.57
N LEU A 664 -13.53 3.62 -10.17
CA LEU A 664 -14.04 3.22 -8.86
C LEU A 664 -14.28 1.71 -8.76
N ALA A 665 -14.56 1.03 -9.88
CA ALA A 665 -14.84 -0.40 -9.89
C ALA A 665 -13.68 -1.21 -9.25
N PRO A 666 -13.95 -2.23 -8.42
CA PRO A 666 -15.26 -2.83 -8.11
C PRO A 666 -15.98 -2.21 -6.90
N ARG A 667 -15.53 -1.04 -6.42
CA ARG A 667 -16.09 -0.36 -5.24
C ARG A 667 -17.43 0.27 -5.58
N GLY A 668 -18.27 0.45 -4.57
CA GLY A 668 -19.61 0.98 -4.77
C GLY A 668 -19.61 2.45 -5.16
N PHE A 669 -20.47 2.84 -6.10
CA PHE A 669 -20.75 4.24 -6.43
C PHE A 669 -22.25 4.53 -6.49
N PHE A 670 -22.67 5.60 -5.82
CA PHE A 670 -24.02 6.14 -5.86
C PHE A 670 -24.00 7.58 -6.33
N SER A 671 -24.78 7.90 -7.36
CA SER A 671 -24.96 9.25 -7.86
C SER A 671 -26.37 9.77 -7.61
N ASN A 672 -26.46 10.99 -7.08
CA ASN A 672 -27.65 11.84 -7.20
C ASN A 672 -27.38 12.91 -8.27
N SER A 673 -28.08 12.85 -9.39
CA SER A 673 -27.90 13.74 -10.55
C SER A 673 -29.24 14.30 -11.02
N PRO A 674 -29.70 15.43 -10.43
CA PRO A 674 -31.01 16.01 -10.70
C PRO A 674 -31.21 16.49 -12.14
N THR A 675 -32.44 16.42 -12.67
CA THR A 675 -32.75 16.78 -14.06
C THR A 675 -32.68 18.27 -14.38
N LYS A 676 -32.73 19.14 -13.37
CA LYS A 676 -32.68 20.60 -13.51
C LYS A 676 -31.42 21.20 -12.87
N ASP A 677 -30.37 20.41 -12.69
CA ASP A 677 -29.07 20.91 -12.24
C ASP A 677 -28.50 21.87 -13.28
N GLY A 678 -28.21 23.11 -12.86
CA GLY A 678 -27.69 24.16 -13.73
C GLY A 678 -26.19 24.06 -14.01
N ASN A 679 -25.46 23.21 -13.29
CA ASN A 679 -24.01 23.04 -13.40
C ASN A 679 -23.64 21.75 -14.13
N PHE A 680 -24.30 20.65 -13.78
CA PHE A 680 -23.93 19.31 -14.21
C PHE A 680 -25.04 18.69 -15.03
N ASP A 681 -24.84 18.66 -16.35
CA ASP A 681 -25.83 18.09 -17.28
C ASP A 681 -26.01 16.59 -17.02
N VAL A 682 -27.24 16.20 -16.67
CA VAL A 682 -27.63 14.83 -16.38
C VAL A 682 -27.47 13.91 -17.60
N GLU A 683 -27.58 14.43 -18.82
CA GLU A 683 -27.39 13.61 -20.02
C GLU A 683 -25.93 13.20 -20.18
N GLY A 684 -24.98 14.06 -19.80
CA GLY A 684 -23.58 13.68 -19.69
C GLY A 684 -23.35 12.60 -18.62
N VAL A 685 -24.01 12.71 -17.47
CA VAL A 685 -23.97 11.67 -16.42
C VAL A 685 -24.48 10.33 -16.94
N ARG A 686 -25.60 10.32 -17.67
CA ARG A 686 -26.14 9.08 -18.29
C ARG A 686 -25.10 8.41 -19.20
N LYS A 687 -24.42 9.19 -20.04
CA LYS A 687 -23.37 8.66 -20.94
C LYS A 687 -22.22 8.04 -20.13
N ALA A 688 -21.75 8.71 -19.08
CA ALA A 688 -20.70 8.19 -18.21
C ALA A 688 -21.09 6.86 -17.53
N PHE A 689 -22.34 6.74 -17.07
CA PHE A 689 -22.85 5.51 -16.46
C PHE A 689 -22.95 4.34 -17.44
N VAL A 690 -23.25 4.60 -18.72
CA VAL A 690 -23.26 3.55 -19.75
C VAL A 690 -21.87 2.93 -19.90
N GLU A 691 -20.83 3.75 -20.01
CA GLU A 691 -19.45 3.28 -20.16
C GLU A 691 -18.94 2.61 -18.88
N ALA A 692 -19.16 3.22 -17.71
CA ALA A 692 -18.73 2.63 -16.45
C ALA A 692 -19.39 1.27 -16.18
N ARG A 693 -20.67 1.09 -16.54
CA ARG A 693 -21.36 -0.20 -16.37
C ARG A 693 -20.68 -1.33 -17.14
N GLN A 694 -20.07 -1.06 -18.30
CA GLN A 694 -19.32 -2.08 -19.05
C GLN A 694 -18.15 -2.64 -18.24
N ILE A 695 -17.43 -1.78 -17.51
CA ILE A 695 -16.32 -2.19 -16.64
C ILE A 695 -16.83 -2.90 -15.39
N TYR A 696 -17.91 -2.42 -14.77
CA TYR A 696 -18.53 -3.12 -13.64
C TYR A 696 -18.98 -4.54 -14.04
N HIS A 697 -19.53 -4.72 -15.25
CA HIS A 697 -19.87 -6.03 -15.80
C HIS A 697 -18.65 -6.89 -16.09
N LEU A 698 -17.61 -6.32 -16.71
CA LEU A 698 -16.34 -7.01 -16.97
C LEU A 698 -15.74 -7.60 -15.68
N LEU A 699 -15.79 -6.83 -14.59
CA LEU A 699 -15.29 -7.21 -13.27
C LEU A 699 -16.32 -8.03 -12.45
N GLN A 700 -17.45 -8.41 -13.03
CA GLN A 700 -18.51 -9.19 -12.40
C GLN A 700 -19.04 -8.57 -11.10
N VAL A 701 -19.09 -7.24 -11.06
CA VAL A 701 -19.56 -6.47 -9.91
C VAL A 701 -21.09 -6.51 -9.88
N PRO A 702 -21.72 -6.79 -8.71
CA PRO A 702 -23.16 -6.72 -8.57
C PRO A 702 -23.75 -5.37 -9.00
N GLU A 703 -24.88 -5.38 -9.73
CA GLU A 703 -25.55 -4.17 -10.27
C GLU A 703 -25.95 -3.17 -9.18
N ASP A 704 -26.24 -3.64 -7.96
CA ASP A 704 -26.60 -2.79 -6.83
C ASP A 704 -25.43 -1.94 -6.30
N ARG A 705 -24.19 -2.20 -6.76
CA ARG A 705 -23.02 -1.38 -6.43
C ARG A 705 -22.86 -0.13 -7.29
N LEU A 706 -23.51 -0.04 -8.46
CA LEU A 706 -23.47 1.15 -9.32
C LEU A 706 -24.87 1.75 -9.46
N GLN A 707 -25.15 2.81 -8.71
CA GLN A 707 -26.50 3.39 -8.57
C GLN A 707 -26.57 4.81 -9.12
N LEU A 708 -27.62 5.10 -9.89
CA LEU A 708 -27.91 6.42 -10.46
C LEU A 708 -29.35 6.83 -10.13
N GLU A 709 -29.49 7.91 -9.37
CA GLU A 709 -30.76 8.55 -9.04
C GLU A 709 -30.85 9.91 -9.73
N ILE A 710 -31.97 10.15 -10.42
CA ILE A 710 -32.18 11.33 -11.26
C ILE A 710 -33.50 11.99 -10.86
N PRO A 711 -33.54 12.69 -9.71
CA PRO A 711 -34.76 13.33 -9.25
C PRO A 711 -35.13 14.55 -10.11
N ASP A 712 -36.42 14.88 -10.15
CA ASP A 712 -36.89 16.16 -10.69
C ASP A 712 -36.63 17.30 -9.70
N ALA A 713 -35.36 17.71 -9.60
CA ALA A 713 -34.90 18.77 -8.70
C ALA A 713 -33.81 19.63 -9.38
N GLY A 714 -33.50 20.77 -8.77
CA GLY A 714 -32.35 21.61 -9.14
C GLY A 714 -31.04 21.06 -8.58
N HIS A 715 -30.03 21.93 -8.42
CA HIS A 715 -28.74 21.59 -7.79
C HIS A 715 -28.90 21.36 -6.28
N ASP A 716 -29.46 20.20 -5.89
CA ASP A 716 -29.87 19.86 -4.53
C ASP A 716 -29.70 18.35 -4.24
N PHE A 717 -29.79 17.96 -2.98
CA PHE A 717 -29.80 16.56 -2.53
C PHE A 717 -31.11 16.22 -1.80
N PRO A 718 -32.19 15.90 -2.55
CA PRO A 718 -33.53 15.77 -1.98
C PRO A 718 -33.62 14.69 -0.89
N PRO A 719 -34.46 14.86 0.15
CA PRO A 719 -34.58 13.93 1.28
C PRO A 719 -34.80 12.48 0.90
N GLU A 720 -35.65 12.20 -0.10
CA GLU A 720 -35.94 10.84 -0.53
C GLU A 720 -34.72 10.15 -1.15
N VAL A 721 -33.99 10.86 -2.02
CA VAL A 721 -32.77 10.35 -2.66
C VAL A 721 -31.66 10.18 -1.64
N ARG A 722 -31.53 11.14 -0.72
CA ARG A 722 -30.58 11.09 0.38
C ARG A 722 -30.83 9.91 1.31
N ALA A 723 -32.09 9.62 1.64
CA ALA A 723 -32.46 8.42 2.40
C ALA A 723 -32.15 7.10 1.66
N LYS A 724 -32.26 7.07 0.31
CA LYS A 724 -31.80 5.92 -0.48
C LYS A 724 -30.29 5.75 -0.41
N ALA A 725 -29.53 6.84 -0.55
CA ALA A 725 -28.07 6.81 -0.44
C ALA A 725 -27.62 6.26 0.93
N TYR A 726 -28.31 6.62 2.01
CA TYR A 726 -27.99 6.10 3.35
C TYR A 726 -28.26 4.61 3.50
N ARG A 727 -29.40 4.10 3.01
CA ARG A 727 -29.66 2.66 3.04
C ARG A 727 -28.65 1.87 2.22
N TRP A 728 -28.23 2.45 1.09
CA TRP A 728 -27.18 1.88 0.26
C TRP A 728 -25.83 1.87 1.00
N LEU A 729 -25.43 2.97 1.63
CA LEU A 729 -24.22 3.04 2.47
C LEU A 729 -24.27 2.05 3.65
N GLU A 730 -25.42 1.92 4.30
CA GLU A 730 -25.64 0.93 5.37
C GLU A 730 -25.42 -0.49 4.84
N THR A 731 -25.91 -0.82 3.63
CA THR A 731 -25.69 -2.15 3.02
C THR A 731 -24.22 -2.39 2.64
N MET A 732 -23.51 -1.32 2.25
CA MET A 732 -22.11 -1.42 1.81
C MET A 732 -21.11 -1.49 2.97
N LEU A 733 -21.44 -0.87 4.12
CA LEU A 733 -20.48 -0.60 5.19
C LEU A 733 -20.93 -1.08 6.59
N LYS A 734 -22.14 -1.60 6.78
CA LYS A 734 -22.58 -2.19 8.06
C LYS A 734 -22.91 -3.65 7.89
#